data_AF-A0A2H9TPU9-F1
#
_entry.id   AF-A0A2H9TPU9-F1
#
_cell.length_a   1.000
_cell.length_b   1.000
_cell.length_c   1.000
_cell.angle_alpha   90.00
_cell.angle_beta   90.00
_cell.angle_gamma   90.00
#
_symmetry.space_group_name_H-M   'P 1'
#
loop_
_entity.id
_entity.type
_entity.pdbx_description
1 polymer ?
#
loop_
_entity_poly.entity_id
_entity_poly.type
_entity_poly.pdbx_seq_one_letter_code
_entity_poly.pdbx_strand_id
1 'polypeptide(L)'
;MVNASGFTLLGKPKPEYSTILGPESQAFLVVLHRCFEGRRQQLLEKRRQRQAELDLGILPDFLPETEFVRKDDTWKAAPPALGLIDRRVEITGPVDRKMVINALNSKATQFMADFEDSTSPTWENVMSGQVNLRDANKRSIRFEAPNGKRYELNDGGNLPTLLVRPRGWHLEECHVLIDGKPMSASLFDFGLYFFHNAHQTLKIGQGPYFYLPKMESHLEARLWNDVFNLSQDYLNLPRGTIRATVLIETILAAFEMDEIIYELREHSAGLNCGRWDYIFSFIKKFHKHPKFVLPDRSAVTMSVPFMKAYVELLIKTCHKRGVHAMGGMAAQIPIKNNPELNRAAMEKVKEDKTREVLAGHDGTWVAHPDLIPLAKDIFDAHMPQPNQLFVRRDEICVLSEQLIDPGVEVSITKQGVTENTRAALVYISSWLKGNGCVPINNLMEDAATAEIARAQLWQWIHHNCITIDTREAITVPWVQRIILDEVGNDPSKSLAADKLLHMLENDKFEDFLTSLCYPDITVVERPSKVSPYAWTGEKLGTAEKTNVSEDFRRLDLETESRKDGIEKLTISLTDYAKTLDKRSSQDKKVSAMSMLSKAMIQQGKFHGESTMIGLALAEIVRKGLLMESMALYTSMKDYDSMKKKLENRRLDYDAKLNKFNKSKKDKPGLEEEMKTAQKKYNETLADIESLMSTFAEREVLAIKSSMQSKLDSNAATVDKAILIRKNSNIKTVLPAGLETQTTKSEIGNSHGEQELRSETPKPISNVSGNATTRVTRNASVNRPEKEIVEALYDFTAENEGELSISKGDKINVTEHIDEGWWYGENDGYKGIFPANYVRRISSVAHEAEGRKSMRSTSNGSVTSNRKPVVQASSRRPIVPDWPTMGKGFAVNSKAQEGRERKAAHKEMKTREEEKKQEEKVSKEWQVGAKTKSSKQVSEEQKRHDKAQRKLERERLEAQEATELGKLKPVHPLPKEKKASPVVKTAMSIQSSASSVTSVQTNTSHTELLSETAPEYSASNIDDALFLLDATSSNLTKSGVERHPERRMKAAYASFEEREMPLLKEQFPGLRLSQLKEKLYKLWQKSPDNPFNQTHISYNSTRSQEVLKTTSEIEANLDRLKLPPA
;
A
#
# COMPACT_ATOMS: atom_id res chain seq x y z
N MET A 1 -3.90 -27.11 18.92
CA MET A 1 -5.10 -26.65 18.20
C MET A 1 -5.41 -25.23 18.67
N VAL A 2 -5.31 -24.23 17.81
CA VAL A 2 -5.79 -22.88 18.12
C VAL A 2 -7.27 -22.83 17.78
N ASN A 3 -8.10 -22.28 18.67
CA ASN A 3 -9.53 -22.12 18.43
C ASN A 3 -9.77 -20.88 17.54
N ALA A 4 -10.57 -21.00 16.48
CA ALA A 4 -10.97 -19.89 15.61
C ALA A 4 -11.95 -18.88 16.28
N SER A 5 -11.99 -18.87 17.62
CA SER A 5 -12.73 -17.90 18.43
C SER A 5 -12.33 -16.49 18.05
N GLY A 6 -13.32 -15.64 17.74
CA GLY A 6 -13.16 -14.28 17.24
C GLY A 6 -13.38 -14.12 15.74
N PHE A 7 -13.28 -15.19 14.94
CA PHE A 7 -13.51 -15.15 13.49
C PHE A 7 -15.01 -15.00 13.16
N THR A 8 -15.36 -14.02 12.34
CA THR A 8 -16.72 -13.79 11.83
C THR A 8 -16.69 -13.58 10.32
N LEU A 9 -17.40 -14.42 9.58
CA LEU A 9 -17.56 -14.28 8.13
C LEU A 9 -18.85 -13.50 7.82
N LEU A 10 -18.70 -12.40 7.08
CA LEU A 10 -19.81 -11.61 6.50
C LEU A 10 -19.90 -11.75 4.98
N GLY A 11 -18.83 -12.20 4.33
CA GLY A 11 -18.78 -12.46 2.89
C GLY A 11 -19.67 -13.65 2.49
N LYS A 12 -20.36 -13.51 1.35
CA LYS A 12 -21.34 -14.49 0.87
C LYS A 12 -20.74 -15.90 0.74
N PRO A 13 -21.30 -16.94 1.40
CA PRO A 13 -20.76 -18.28 1.34
C PRO A 13 -21.07 -18.96 -0.01
N LYS A 14 -20.10 -19.70 -0.55
CA LYS A 14 -20.28 -20.63 -1.68
C LYS A 14 -19.62 -21.97 -1.35
N PRO A 15 -20.09 -23.11 -1.92
CA PRO A 15 -19.53 -24.43 -1.61
C PRO A 15 -18.02 -24.51 -1.83
N GLU A 16 -17.51 -23.92 -2.91
CA GLU A 16 -16.08 -23.86 -3.24
C GLU A 16 -15.28 -23.13 -2.16
N TYR A 17 -15.77 -22.00 -1.65
CA TYR A 17 -15.09 -21.15 -0.66
C TYR A 17 -14.92 -21.87 0.70
N SER A 18 -15.79 -22.82 1.04
CA SER A 18 -15.64 -23.63 2.26
C SER A 18 -14.33 -24.43 2.31
N THR A 19 -13.77 -24.75 1.13
CA THR A 19 -12.49 -25.46 1.00
C THR A 19 -11.26 -24.54 1.06
N ILE A 20 -11.47 -23.22 1.15
CA ILE A 20 -10.42 -22.20 1.37
C ILE A 20 -10.51 -21.66 2.81
N LEU A 21 -11.73 -21.37 3.29
CA LEU A 21 -12.02 -20.90 4.65
C LEU A 21 -12.45 -22.04 5.58
N GLY A 22 -11.65 -23.10 5.64
CA GLY A 22 -11.83 -24.17 6.63
C GLY A 22 -11.38 -23.73 8.04
N PRO A 23 -11.73 -24.48 9.11
CA PRO A 23 -11.43 -24.08 10.49
C PRO A 23 -9.93 -23.83 10.78
N GLU A 24 -9.04 -24.58 10.13
CA GLU A 24 -7.59 -24.47 10.32
C GLU A 24 -7.01 -23.20 9.67
N SER A 25 -7.48 -22.84 8.47
CA SER A 25 -7.09 -21.58 7.81
C SER A 25 -7.72 -20.38 8.51
N GLN A 26 -8.95 -20.49 9.01
CA GLN A 26 -9.55 -19.45 9.87
C GLN A 26 -8.72 -19.23 11.14
N ALA A 27 -8.29 -20.29 11.83
CA ALA A 27 -7.42 -20.19 13.00
C ALA A 27 -6.06 -19.54 12.67
N PHE A 28 -5.47 -19.85 11.51
CA PHE A 28 -4.24 -19.20 11.05
C PHE A 28 -4.42 -17.70 10.77
N LEU A 29 -5.51 -17.31 10.07
CA LEU A 29 -5.85 -15.90 9.84
C LEU A 29 -6.06 -15.12 11.15
N VAL A 30 -6.72 -15.74 12.14
CA VAL A 30 -6.88 -15.18 13.50
C VAL A 30 -5.55 -14.97 14.20
N VAL A 31 -4.58 -15.90 14.06
CA VAL A 31 -3.22 -15.73 14.59
C VAL A 31 -2.50 -14.57 13.91
N LEU A 32 -2.50 -14.51 12.57
CA LEU A 32 -1.85 -13.41 11.83
C LEU A 32 -2.42 -12.04 12.24
N HIS A 33 -3.75 -11.90 12.28
CA HIS A 33 -4.38 -10.63 12.66
C HIS A 33 -4.01 -10.22 14.10
N ARG A 34 -4.14 -11.12 15.08
CA ARG A 34 -3.85 -10.81 16.49
C ARG A 34 -2.39 -10.47 16.75
N CYS A 35 -1.46 -11.03 15.99
CA CYS A 35 -0.03 -10.70 16.09
C CYS A 35 0.33 -9.37 15.41
N PHE A 36 -0.24 -9.08 14.24
CA PHE A 36 0.31 -8.06 13.33
C PHE A 36 -0.59 -6.85 13.06
N GLU A 37 -1.90 -6.92 13.25
CA GLU A 37 -2.80 -5.80 12.97
C GLU A 37 -2.47 -4.55 13.79
N GLY A 38 -2.16 -4.73 15.08
CA GLY A 38 -1.74 -3.63 15.95
C GLY A 38 -0.46 -2.94 15.47
N ARG A 39 0.43 -3.66 14.78
CA ARG A 39 1.65 -3.09 14.17
C ARG A 39 1.37 -2.45 12.82
N ARG A 40 0.50 -3.04 11.98
CA ARG A 40 0.04 -2.41 10.72
C ARG A 40 -0.52 -1.01 10.99
N GLN A 41 -1.43 -0.88 11.95
CA GLN A 41 -2.06 0.40 12.30
C GLN A 41 -1.04 1.44 12.80
N GLN A 42 -0.01 1.04 13.56
CA GLN A 42 1.09 1.94 13.95
C GLN A 42 1.89 2.46 12.75
N LEU A 43 2.11 1.63 11.72
CA LEU A 43 2.87 2.02 10.54
C LEU A 43 2.03 2.90 9.60
N LEU A 44 0.73 2.61 9.44
CA LEU A 44 -0.21 3.48 8.73
C LEU A 44 -0.36 4.87 9.40
N GLU A 45 -0.32 4.93 10.74
CA GLU A 45 -0.25 6.19 11.48
C GLU A 45 1.09 6.92 11.24
N LYS A 46 2.22 6.21 11.22
CA LYS A 46 3.52 6.80 10.84
C LYS A 46 3.52 7.39 9.42
N ARG A 47 2.82 6.79 8.44
CA ARG A 47 2.68 7.38 7.09
C ARG A 47 2.02 8.76 7.14
N ARG A 48 1.03 8.98 8.02
CA ARG A 48 0.36 10.27 8.22
C ARG A 48 1.28 11.29 8.87
N GLN A 49 2.04 10.87 9.88
CA GLN A 49 3.02 11.71 10.57
C GLN A 49 4.12 12.17 9.59
N ARG A 50 4.68 11.25 8.80
CA ARG A 50 5.64 11.59 7.75
C ARG A 50 5.04 12.47 6.65
N GLN A 51 3.75 12.33 6.33
CA GLN A 51 3.08 13.28 5.43
C GLN A 51 2.99 14.69 6.03
N ALA A 52 2.68 14.83 7.32
CA ALA A 52 2.65 16.13 7.99
C ALA A 52 4.04 16.80 8.02
N GLU A 53 5.12 16.03 8.18
CA GLU A 53 6.50 16.52 8.05
C GLU A 53 6.82 16.99 6.62
N LEU A 54 6.47 16.19 5.61
CA LEU A 54 6.62 16.55 4.18
C LEU A 54 5.83 17.80 3.84
N ASP A 55 4.59 17.93 4.34
CA ASP A 55 3.72 19.09 4.16
C ASP A 55 4.31 20.39 4.75
N LEU A 56 5.12 20.27 5.82
CA LEU A 56 5.87 21.38 6.43
C LEU A 56 7.18 21.70 5.70
N GLY A 57 7.53 20.97 4.64
CA GLY A 57 8.75 21.16 3.84
C GLY A 57 9.93 20.28 4.26
N ILE A 58 9.76 19.33 5.18
CA ILE A 58 10.81 18.39 5.58
C ILE A 58 10.90 17.28 4.53
N LEU A 59 11.74 17.49 3.52
CA LEU A 59 11.95 16.58 2.38
C LEU A 59 12.52 15.21 2.80
N PRO A 60 12.42 14.17 1.94
CA PRO A 60 13.05 12.88 2.17
C PRO A 60 14.55 12.91 1.82
N ASP A 61 15.33 12.15 2.59
CA ASP A 61 16.77 11.94 2.43
C ASP A 61 17.14 10.55 3.00
N PHE A 62 18.36 10.08 2.76
CA PHE A 62 18.86 8.79 3.24
C PHE A 62 19.07 8.80 4.76
N LEU A 63 18.34 7.95 5.49
CA LEU A 63 18.32 7.89 6.96
C LEU A 63 19.73 7.81 7.60
N PRO A 64 20.16 8.77 8.43
CA PRO A 64 21.47 8.71 9.11
C PRO A 64 21.59 7.52 10.08
N GLU A 65 20.50 7.16 10.78
CA GLU A 65 20.51 6.12 11.80
C GLU A 65 20.73 4.70 11.27
N THR A 66 20.48 4.46 9.97
CA THR A 66 20.74 3.17 9.30
C THR A 66 21.98 3.20 8.40
N GLU A 67 22.79 4.26 8.44
CA GLU A 67 23.96 4.40 7.54
C GLU A 67 24.94 3.21 7.63
N PHE A 68 25.04 2.58 8.81
CA PHE A 68 25.84 1.36 9.01
C PHE A 68 25.40 0.19 8.12
N VAL A 69 24.10 0.05 7.86
CA VAL A 69 23.55 -0.97 6.93
C VAL A 69 24.04 -0.69 5.51
N ARG A 70 23.99 0.58 5.09
CA ARG A 70 24.39 1.00 3.74
C ARG A 70 25.90 0.92 3.51
N LYS A 71 26.71 1.24 4.54
CA LYS A 71 28.18 1.21 4.49
C LYS A 71 28.80 -0.18 4.65
N ASP A 72 28.14 -1.12 5.33
CA ASP A 72 28.64 -2.49 5.41
C ASP A 72 28.50 -3.21 4.05
N ASP A 73 29.64 -3.57 3.45
CA ASP A 73 29.74 -4.30 2.18
C ASP A 73 29.76 -5.83 2.36
N THR A 74 29.87 -6.32 3.60
CA THR A 74 30.02 -7.76 3.90
C THR A 74 28.69 -8.51 3.80
N TRP A 75 27.57 -7.86 4.12
CA TRP A 75 26.26 -8.49 4.10
C TRP A 75 25.64 -8.54 2.69
N LYS A 76 25.00 -9.69 2.42
CA LYS A 76 24.17 -9.99 1.25
C LYS A 76 22.81 -10.50 1.73
N ALA A 77 21.79 -10.38 0.90
CA ALA A 77 20.54 -11.09 1.12
C ALA A 77 20.66 -12.56 0.63
N ALA A 78 19.65 -13.37 0.93
CA ALA A 78 19.60 -14.77 0.54
C ALA A 78 19.68 -14.95 -0.99
N PRO A 79 20.39 -15.99 -1.48
CA PRO A 79 20.53 -16.22 -2.91
C PRO A 79 19.18 -16.56 -3.57
N PRO A 80 19.04 -16.32 -4.89
CA PRO A 80 17.84 -16.64 -5.65
C PRO A 80 17.38 -18.10 -5.48
N ALA A 81 16.11 -18.28 -5.13
CA ALA A 81 15.52 -19.60 -4.93
C ALA A 81 15.20 -20.31 -6.27
N LEU A 82 14.89 -21.60 -6.20
CA LEU A 82 14.53 -22.41 -7.37
C LEU A 82 13.31 -21.81 -8.11
N GLY A 83 13.44 -21.61 -9.42
CA GLY A 83 12.43 -20.90 -10.22
C GLY A 83 12.50 -19.37 -10.16
N LEU A 84 13.35 -18.78 -9.32
CA LEU A 84 13.64 -17.35 -9.26
C LEU A 84 15.06 -16.97 -9.76
N ILE A 85 15.86 -17.95 -10.19
CA ILE A 85 17.25 -17.72 -10.68
C ILE A 85 17.24 -16.93 -12.00
N ASP A 86 16.42 -17.36 -12.96
CA ASP A 86 16.08 -16.62 -14.17
C ASP A 86 14.73 -15.92 -13.96
N ARG A 87 14.65 -14.65 -14.37
CA ARG A 87 13.44 -13.82 -14.27
C ARG A 87 13.17 -13.02 -15.55
N ARG A 88 13.83 -13.36 -16.67
CA ARG A 88 14.03 -12.45 -17.82
C ARG A 88 12.75 -11.80 -18.37
N VAL A 89 11.63 -12.54 -18.38
CA VAL A 89 10.30 -11.97 -18.68
C VAL A 89 9.28 -12.53 -17.70
N GLU A 90 8.54 -11.64 -17.06
CA GLU A 90 7.38 -11.97 -16.23
C GLU A 90 6.11 -11.39 -16.86
N ILE A 91 5.03 -12.16 -16.85
CA ILE A 91 3.69 -11.65 -17.18
C ILE A 91 2.94 -11.30 -15.90
N THR A 92 2.21 -10.19 -15.88
CA THR A 92 1.29 -9.86 -14.77
C THR A 92 -0.16 -10.11 -15.18
N GLY A 93 -1.05 -10.30 -14.21
CA GLY A 93 -2.49 -10.29 -14.49
C GLY A 93 -3.38 -10.74 -13.33
N PRO A 94 -4.69 -10.49 -13.44
CA PRO A 94 -5.66 -10.77 -12.38
C PRO A 94 -5.85 -12.26 -12.14
N VAL A 95 -6.32 -12.59 -10.94
CA VAL A 95 -6.59 -13.96 -10.46
C VAL A 95 -7.82 -14.65 -11.08
N ASP A 96 -8.37 -14.13 -12.18
CA ASP A 96 -9.44 -14.79 -12.95
C ASP A 96 -8.99 -16.17 -13.46
N ARG A 97 -9.91 -17.13 -13.46
CA ARG A 97 -9.62 -18.54 -13.78
C ARG A 97 -9.12 -18.73 -15.20
N LYS A 98 -9.61 -17.95 -16.17
CA LYS A 98 -9.17 -18.01 -17.57
C LYS A 98 -7.85 -17.25 -17.77
N MET A 99 -7.67 -16.10 -17.11
CA MET A 99 -6.41 -15.33 -17.16
C MET A 99 -5.25 -16.10 -16.55
N VAL A 100 -5.43 -16.73 -15.38
CA VAL A 100 -4.43 -17.60 -14.74
C VAL A 100 -3.97 -18.74 -15.67
N ILE A 101 -4.90 -19.41 -16.37
CA ILE A 101 -4.55 -20.46 -17.34
C ILE A 101 -3.77 -19.89 -18.53
N ASN A 102 -4.21 -18.75 -19.08
CA ASN A 102 -3.54 -18.12 -20.22
C ASN A 102 -2.11 -17.64 -19.86
N ALA A 103 -1.94 -17.04 -18.68
CA ALA A 103 -0.66 -16.56 -18.18
C ALA A 103 0.30 -17.72 -17.90
N LEU A 104 -0.17 -18.83 -17.30
CA LEU A 104 0.64 -20.04 -17.11
C LEU A 104 0.97 -20.76 -18.43
N ASN A 105 0.17 -20.62 -19.46
CA ASN A 105 0.46 -21.17 -20.80
C ASN A 105 1.27 -20.20 -21.69
N SER A 106 1.63 -19.01 -21.20
CA SER A 106 2.16 -17.90 -22.01
C SER A 106 3.63 -18.03 -22.45
N LYS A 107 4.39 -18.94 -21.82
CA LYS A 107 5.86 -19.08 -21.95
C LYS A 107 6.71 -17.94 -21.38
N ALA A 108 6.14 -17.06 -20.54
CA ALA A 108 6.96 -16.21 -19.66
C ALA A 108 7.82 -17.08 -18.72
N THR A 109 8.90 -16.52 -18.17
CA THR A 109 9.66 -17.20 -17.11
C THR A 109 8.83 -17.26 -15.81
N GLN A 110 8.09 -16.20 -15.52
CA GLN A 110 7.26 -16.08 -14.31
C GLN A 110 5.89 -15.47 -14.60
N PHE A 111 4.92 -15.71 -13.71
CA PHE A 111 3.60 -15.10 -13.71
C PHE A 111 3.33 -14.50 -12.32
N MET A 112 3.14 -13.18 -12.26
CA MET A 112 2.59 -12.52 -11.08
C MET A 112 1.07 -12.53 -11.15
N ALA A 113 0.45 -13.39 -10.34
CA ALA A 113 -0.98 -13.41 -10.11
C ALA A 113 -1.36 -12.34 -9.08
N ASP A 114 -2.30 -11.48 -9.45
CA ASP A 114 -2.52 -10.22 -8.76
C ASP A 114 -3.88 -10.13 -8.05
N PHE A 115 -3.87 -9.92 -6.73
CA PHE A 115 -5.06 -9.54 -5.94
C PHE A 115 -5.17 -8.03 -5.72
N GLU A 116 -4.15 -7.26 -6.11
CA GLU A 116 -4.09 -5.81 -5.95
C GLU A 116 -4.51 -5.10 -7.26
N ASP A 117 -3.71 -4.18 -7.82
CA ASP A 117 -4.22 -3.13 -8.70
C ASP A 117 -4.94 -3.58 -9.98
N SER A 118 -4.65 -4.75 -10.55
CA SER A 118 -5.38 -5.29 -11.71
C SER A 118 -6.64 -6.09 -11.35
N THR A 119 -6.96 -6.21 -10.07
CA THR A 119 -8.12 -6.94 -9.54
C THR A 119 -9.02 -6.01 -8.73
N SER A 120 -10.26 -5.81 -9.18
CA SER A 120 -11.29 -5.21 -8.32
C SER A 120 -11.58 -6.18 -7.17
N PRO A 121 -11.37 -5.80 -5.89
CA PRO A 121 -11.30 -6.75 -4.77
C PRO A 121 -12.70 -7.09 -4.20
N THR A 122 -13.64 -7.43 -5.08
CA THR A 122 -14.92 -8.02 -4.67
C THR A 122 -14.67 -9.34 -3.93
N TRP A 123 -15.55 -9.69 -2.99
CA TRP A 123 -15.48 -10.97 -2.27
C TRP A 123 -15.40 -12.16 -3.23
N GLU A 124 -16.22 -12.12 -4.29
CA GLU A 124 -16.20 -13.00 -5.45
C GLU A 124 -14.80 -13.18 -6.07
N ASN A 125 -14.13 -12.09 -6.42
CA ASN A 125 -12.84 -12.11 -7.12
C ASN A 125 -11.72 -12.61 -6.21
N VAL A 126 -11.65 -12.12 -4.97
CA VAL A 126 -10.64 -12.56 -4.00
C VAL A 126 -10.82 -14.05 -3.68
N MET A 127 -12.03 -14.50 -3.34
CA MET A 127 -12.24 -15.89 -2.95
C MET A 127 -12.16 -16.88 -4.11
N SER A 128 -12.62 -16.51 -5.32
CA SER A 128 -12.40 -17.34 -6.50
C SER A 128 -10.93 -17.37 -6.92
N GLY A 129 -10.20 -16.25 -6.79
CA GLY A 129 -8.76 -16.18 -7.02
C GLY A 129 -7.97 -17.17 -6.16
N GLN A 130 -8.26 -17.23 -4.86
CA GLN A 130 -7.64 -18.20 -3.94
C GLN A 130 -7.93 -19.66 -4.34
N VAL A 131 -9.15 -19.96 -4.84
CA VAL A 131 -9.49 -21.27 -5.44
C VAL A 131 -8.67 -21.52 -6.71
N ASN A 132 -8.58 -20.53 -7.62
CA ASN A 132 -7.89 -20.63 -8.90
C ASN A 132 -6.39 -20.90 -8.71
N LEU A 133 -5.71 -20.16 -7.84
CA LEU A 133 -4.27 -20.35 -7.61
C LEU A 133 -3.96 -21.68 -6.92
N ARG A 134 -4.81 -22.12 -5.98
CA ARG A 134 -4.72 -23.46 -5.38
C ARG A 134 -4.87 -24.57 -6.43
N ASP A 135 -5.84 -24.44 -7.33
CA ASP A 135 -6.04 -25.42 -8.40
C ASP A 135 -4.89 -25.38 -9.42
N ALA A 136 -4.29 -24.20 -9.66
CA ALA A 136 -3.15 -24.03 -10.56
C ALA A 136 -1.87 -24.69 -10.01
N ASN A 137 -1.59 -24.53 -8.71
CA ASN A 137 -0.47 -25.20 -8.03
C ASN A 137 -0.67 -26.72 -7.90
N LYS A 138 -1.93 -27.19 -7.89
CA LYS A 138 -2.29 -28.62 -8.02
C LYS A 138 -2.32 -29.12 -9.48
N ARG A 139 -2.02 -28.25 -10.46
CA ARG A 139 -2.15 -28.48 -11.91
C ARG A 139 -3.56 -28.89 -12.38
N SER A 140 -4.57 -28.78 -11.51
CA SER A 140 -5.97 -29.19 -11.74
C SER A 140 -6.90 -28.04 -12.13
N ILE A 141 -6.38 -26.81 -12.30
CA ILE A 141 -7.16 -25.68 -12.83
C ILE A 141 -7.63 -25.98 -14.26
N ARG A 142 -8.92 -25.75 -14.51
CA ARG A 142 -9.63 -26.01 -15.77
C ARG A 142 -10.76 -25.00 -15.92
N PHE A 143 -11.04 -24.55 -17.15
CA PHE A 143 -12.12 -23.60 -17.46
C PHE A 143 -12.77 -23.93 -18.80
N GLU A 144 -14.10 -23.91 -18.85
CA GLU A 144 -14.90 -24.07 -20.07
C GLU A 144 -15.70 -22.80 -20.31
N ALA A 145 -15.44 -22.12 -21.44
CA ALA A 145 -16.11 -20.87 -21.79
C ALA A 145 -17.54 -21.13 -22.32
N PRO A 146 -18.46 -20.15 -22.26
CA PRO A 146 -19.84 -20.30 -22.75
C PRO A 146 -19.97 -20.67 -24.24
N ASN A 147 -18.91 -20.54 -25.03
CA ASN A 147 -18.85 -20.99 -26.43
C ASN A 147 -18.28 -22.42 -26.60
N GLY A 148 -18.21 -23.21 -25.53
CA GLY A 148 -17.67 -24.58 -25.53
C GLY A 148 -16.15 -24.68 -25.63
N LYS A 149 -15.40 -23.58 -25.71
CA LYS A 149 -13.94 -23.64 -25.74
C LYS A 149 -13.39 -23.93 -24.34
N ARG A 150 -12.67 -25.03 -24.21
CA ARG A 150 -11.94 -25.44 -23.00
C ARG A 150 -10.55 -24.82 -22.93
N TYR A 151 -10.10 -24.60 -21.71
CA TYR A 151 -8.79 -24.04 -21.34
C TYR A 151 -8.24 -24.89 -20.19
N GLU A 152 -7.04 -25.44 -20.42
CA GLU A 152 -6.33 -26.34 -19.51
C GLU A 152 -4.85 -25.93 -19.46
N LEU A 153 -4.09 -26.40 -18.46
CA LEU A 153 -2.63 -26.21 -18.46
C LEU A 153 -1.97 -27.18 -19.44
N ASN A 154 -0.88 -26.78 -20.07
CA ASN A 154 -0.13 -27.64 -20.99
C ASN A 154 0.64 -28.75 -20.24
N ASP A 155 0.28 -30.03 -20.46
CA ASP A 155 0.78 -31.21 -19.72
C ASP A 155 2.27 -31.58 -19.93
N GLY A 156 3.07 -30.74 -20.59
CA GLY A 156 4.45 -31.08 -20.98
C GLY A 156 5.43 -29.90 -21.10
N GLY A 157 5.12 -28.74 -20.48
CA GLY A 157 5.99 -27.56 -20.51
C GLY A 157 6.52 -27.16 -19.14
N ASN A 158 7.67 -26.47 -19.11
CA ASN A 158 8.02 -25.63 -17.97
C ASN A 158 7.00 -24.48 -17.90
N LEU A 159 6.00 -24.63 -17.04
CA LEU A 159 5.04 -23.57 -16.73
C LEU A 159 5.76 -22.48 -15.91
N PRO A 160 5.41 -21.19 -16.07
CA PRO A 160 6.03 -20.09 -15.36
C PRO A 160 6.01 -20.28 -13.85
N THR A 161 7.04 -19.79 -13.15
CA THR A 161 7.02 -19.68 -11.69
C THR A 161 5.89 -18.75 -11.26
N LEU A 162 5.04 -19.20 -10.33
CA LEU A 162 3.91 -18.42 -9.83
C LEU A 162 4.36 -17.55 -8.63
N LEU A 163 4.15 -16.25 -8.74
CA LEU A 163 4.28 -15.27 -7.66
C LEU A 163 2.91 -14.63 -7.39
N VAL A 164 2.66 -14.22 -6.16
CA VAL A 164 1.38 -13.59 -5.77
C VAL A 164 1.59 -12.18 -5.25
N ARG A 165 0.86 -11.21 -5.80
CA ARG A 165 0.77 -9.84 -5.26
C ARG A 165 -0.49 -9.72 -4.38
N PRO A 166 -0.38 -9.84 -3.04
CA PRO A 166 -1.47 -9.50 -2.12
C PRO A 166 -1.74 -7.99 -2.10
N ARG A 167 -2.94 -7.59 -1.66
CA ARG A 167 -3.31 -6.18 -1.50
C ARG A 167 -2.36 -5.41 -0.56
N GLY A 168 -2.02 -4.17 -0.92
CA GLY A 168 -1.11 -3.32 -0.12
C GLY A 168 -1.64 -2.95 1.28
N TRP A 169 -0.74 -2.56 2.19
CA TRP A 169 -1.00 -2.42 3.64
C TRP A 169 -2.19 -1.51 4.02
N HIS A 170 -2.60 -0.59 3.15
CA HIS A 170 -3.70 0.34 3.40
C HIS A 170 -5.10 -0.30 3.27
N LEU A 171 -5.23 -1.45 2.59
CA LEU A 171 -6.52 -2.10 2.33
C LEU A 171 -6.96 -3.05 3.46
N GLU A 172 -8.28 -3.18 3.61
CA GLU A 172 -8.95 -4.03 4.59
C GLU A 172 -9.91 -4.99 3.90
N GLU A 173 -10.09 -6.18 4.48
CA GLU A 173 -11.03 -7.20 4.04
C GLU A 173 -12.25 -7.17 4.97
N CYS A 174 -13.21 -6.28 4.69
CA CYS A 174 -14.37 -6.07 5.56
C CYS A 174 -15.35 -7.26 5.60
N HIS A 175 -15.24 -8.20 4.66
CA HIS A 175 -16.05 -9.43 4.65
C HIS A 175 -15.60 -10.44 5.72
N VAL A 176 -14.45 -10.22 6.38
CA VAL A 176 -13.93 -11.05 7.47
C VAL A 176 -13.58 -10.16 8.65
N LEU A 177 -14.31 -10.33 9.76
CA LEU A 177 -13.98 -9.69 11.02
C LEU A 177 -13.24 -10.66 11.95
N ILE A 178 -12.25 -10.15 12.66
CA ILE A 178 -11.56 -10.84 13.75
C ILE A 178 -11.69 -9.97 15.00
N ASP A 179 -12.24 -10.53 16.07
CA ASP A 179 -12.56 -9.82 17.32
C ASP A 179 -13.40 -8.53 17.10
N GLY A 180 -14.25 -8.56 16.06
CA GLY A 180 -15.15 -7.46 15.67
C GLY A 180 -14.54 -6.40 14.76
N LYS A 181 -13.28 -6.54 14.33
CA LYS A 181 -12.59 -5.59 13.43
C LYS A 181 -12.31 -6.21 12.06
N PRO A 182 -12.35 -5.43 10.94
CA PRO A 182 -11.89 -5.89 9.64
C PRO A 182 -10.48 -6.46 9.68
N MET A 183 -10.22 -7.52 8.90
CA MET A 183 -8.86 -8.03 8.73
C MET A 183 -8.07 -7.17 7.74
N SER A 184 -6.76 -7.01 7.93
CA SER A 184 -5.87 -6.50 6.86
C SER A 184 -6.02 -7.34 5.59
N ALA A 185 -6.28 -6.69 4.45
CA ALA A 185 -6.37 -7.36 3.16
C ALA A 185 -5.06 -8.07 2.79
N SER A 186 -3.93 -7.43 3.08
CA SER A 186 -2.57 -7.97 2.91
C SER A 186 -2.39 -9.32 3.61
N LEU A 187 -2.76 -9.39 4.90
CA LEU A 187 -2.66 -10.62 5.70
C LEU A 187 -3.66 -11.68 5.26
N PHE A 188 -4.82 -11.29 4.73
CA PHE A 188 -5.83 -12.22 4.22
C PHE A 188 -5.37 -12.91 2.92
N ASP A 189 -4.91 -12.12 1.94
CA ASP A 189 -4.47 -12.62 0.63
C ASP A 189 -3.21 -13.49 0.75
N PHE A 190 -2.20 -12.98 1.46
CA PHE A 190 -0.98 -13.72 1.79
C PHE A 190 -1.32 -14.99 2.59
N GLY A 191 -2.11 -14.85 3.66
CA GLY A 191 -2.37 -15.93 4.62
C GLY A 191 -3.10 -17.10 3.97
N LEU A 192 -4.13 -16.84 3.16
CA LEU A 192 -4.83 -17.88 2.42
C LEU A 192 -3.94 -18.53 1.34
N TYR A 193 -3.21 -17.74 0.54
CA TYR A 193 -2.37 -18.33 -0.49
C TYR A 193 -1.27 -19.18 0.13
N PHE A 194 -0.55 -18.66 1.12
CA PHE A 194 0.51 -19.37 1.83
C PHE A 194 -0.01 -20.68 2.46
N PHE A 195 -1.09 -20.62 3.24
CA PHE A 195 -1.66 -21.78 3.93
C PHE A 195 -2.03 -22.92 2.97
N HIS A 196 -2.67 -22.60 1.84
CA HIS A 196 -3.13 -23.62 0.88
C HIS A 196 -2.05 -24.12 -0.08
N ASN A 197 -0.93 -23.39 -0.23
CA ASN A 197 0.03 -23.63 -1.32
C ASN A 197 1.47 -23.88 -0.90
N ALA A 198 1.95 -23.47 0.28
CA ALA A 198 3.38 -23.54 0.63
C ALA A 198 3.97 -24.96 0.53
N HIS A 199 3.29 -25.97 1.08
CA HIS A 199 3.72 -27.37 0.93
C HIS A 199 3.55 -27.93 -0.49
N GLN A 200 2.72 -27.32 -1.34
CA GLN A 200 2.47 -27.76 -2.72
C GLN A 200 3.49 -27.17 -3.69
N THR A 201 3.83 -25.88 -3.55
CA THR A 201 4.89 -25.22 -4.34
C THR A 201 6.25 -25.86 -4.07
N LEU A 202 6.56 -26.19 -2.81
CA LEU A 202 7.75 -26.97 -2.45
C LEU A 202 7.78 -28.36 -3.13
N LYS A 203 6.66 -29.08 -3.18
CA LYS A 203 6.57 -30.41 -3.84
C LYS A 203 6.82 -30.38 -5.34
N ILE A 204 6.60 -29.24 -6.01
CA ILE A 204 6.87 -29.04 -7.43
C ILE A 204 8.23 -28.37 -7.70
N GLY A 205 9.11 -28.25 -6.68
CA GLY A 205 10.46 -27.69 -6.83
C GLY A 205 10.53 -26.17 -6.89
N GLN A 206 9.48 -25.48 -6.43
CA GLN A 206 9.39 -24.02 -6.29
C GLN A 206 9.16 -23.69 -4.80
N GLY A 207 8.55 -22.54 -4.49
CA GLY A 207 8.19 -22.16 -3.12
C GLY A 207 7.06 -21.13 -3.08
N PRO A 208 6.61 -20.73 -1.87
CA PRO A 208 5.60 -19.69 -1.70
C PRO A 208 6.22 -18.31 -1.98
N TYR A 209 6.01 -17.79 -3.18
CA TYR A 209 6.66 -16.58 -3.69
C TYR A 209 5.68 -15.41 -3.88
N PHE A 210 6.14 -14.20 -3.58
CA PHE A 210 5.30 -13.01 -3.48
C PHE A 210 5.90 -11.77 -4.14
N TYR A 211 5.02 -10.81 -4.43
CA TYR A 211 5.34 -9.44 -4.80
C TYR A 211 4.70 -8.49 -3.79
N LEU A 212 5.46 -7.57 -3.19
CA LEU A 212 5.00 -6.73 -2.08
C LEU A 212 4.82 -5.26 -2.52
N PRO A 213 3.57 -4.77 -2.65
CA PRO A 213 3.30 -3.45 -3.23
C PRO A 213 3.23 -2.31 -2.22
N LYS A 214 3.40 -1.09 -2.75
CA LYS A 214 3.07 0.20 -2.12
C LYS A 214 3.58 0.37 -0.68
N MET A 215 4.77 -0.18 -0.37
CA MET A 215 5.47 0.05 0.89
C MET A 215 6.11 1.44 0.89
N GLU A 216 6.14 2.09 2.06
CA GLU A 216 6.67 3.45 2.25
C GLU A 216 7.88 3.52 3.21
N SER A 217 8.27 2.41 3.87
CA SER A 217 9.46 2.35 4.74
C SER A 217 9.95 0.91 4.98
N HIS A 218 11.24 0.74 5.30
CA HIS A 218 11.84 -0.50 5.79
C HIS A 218 11.13 -1.08 7.02
N LEU A 219 10.50 -0.26 7.86
CA LEU A 219 9.72 -0.74 9.00
C LEU A 219 8.49 -1.56 8.59
N GLU A 220 8.02 -1.40 7.35
CA GLU A 220 6.95 -2.22 6.74
C GLU A 220 7.49 -3.49 6.10
N ALA A 221 8.73 -3.45 5.59
CA ALA A 221 9.47 -4.64 5.18
C ALA A 221 9.77 -5.55 6.39
N ARG A 222 10.10 -4.97 7.55
CA ARG A 222 10.22 -5.69 8.83
C ARG A 222 8.90 -6.35 9.24
N LEU A 223 7.76 -5.67 9.09
CA LEU A 223 6.45 -6.26 9.36
C LEU A 223 6.17 -7.48 8.46
N TRP A 224 6.53 -7.42 7.17
CA TRP A 224 6.44 -8.60 6.30
C TRP A 224 7.41 -9.72 6.71
N ASN A 225 8.63 -9.39 7.11
CA ASN A 225 9.60 -10.38 7.62
C ASN A 225 9.08 -11.10 8.86
N ASP A 226 8.46 -10.39 9.80
CA ASP A 226 7.86 -10.97 11.01
C ASP A 226 6.64 -11.86 10.67
N VAL A 227 5.79 -11.40 9.74
CA VAL A 227 4.67 -12.19 9.17
C VAL A 227 5.19 -13.48 8.52
N PHE A 228 6.26 -13.41 7.73
CA PHE A 228 6.86 -14.57 7.07
C PHE A 228 7.46 -15.56 8.07
N ASN A 229 8.17 -15.07 9.09
CA ASN A 229 8.72 -15.90 10.15
C ASN A 229 7.62 -16.66 10.92
N LEU A 230 6.59 -15.96 11.43
CA LEU A 230 5.49 -16.61 12.14
C LEU A 230 4.75 -17.63 11.25
N SER A 231 4.61 -17.33 9.96
CA SER A 231 3.92 -18.21 9.01
C SER A 231 4.71 -19.49 8.71
N GLN A 232 6.02 -19.38 8.52
CA GLN A 232 6.91 -20.53 8.33
C GLN A 232 6.96 -21.39 9.60
N ASP A 233 7.10 -20.75 10.76
CA ASP A 233 7.09 -21.44 12.07
C ASP A 233 5.73 -22.15 12.31
N TYR A 234 4.59 -21.54 11.93
CA TYR A 234 3.24 -22.13 12.06
C TYR A 234 2.98 -23.35 11.15
N LEU A 235 3.57 -23.40 9.95
CA LEU A 235 3.50 -24.56 9.04
C LEU A 235 4.72 -25.49 9.12
N ASN A 236 5.62 -25.28 10.10
CA ASN A 236 6.86 -26.05 10.27
C ASN A 236 7.70 -26.11 8.96
N LEU A 237 7.96 -24.93 8.40
CA LEU A 237 8.83 -24.70 7.25
C LEU A 237 10.11 -23.97 7.68
N PRO A 238 11.26 -24.24 7.03
CA PRO A 238 12.49 -23.47 7.30
C PRO A 238 12.31 -21.97 7.05
N ARG A 239 13.03 -21.13 7.80
CA ARG A 239 13.15 -19.69 7.47
C ARG A 239 13.85 -19.51 6.14
N GLY A 240 13.50 -18.46 5.41
CA GLY A 240 13.91 -18.29 4.02
C GLY A 240 13.30 -19.31 3.04
N THR A 241 12.17 -19.94 3.38
CA THR A 241 11.33 -20.69 2.43
C THR A 241 10.47 -19.74 1.59
N ILE A 242 9.93 -18.69 2.23
CA ILE A 242 9.23 -17.60 1.54
C ILE A 242 10.25 -16.75 0.76
N ARG A 243 9.86 -16.32 -0.44
CA ARG A 243 10.58 -15.29 -1.20
C ARG A 243 9.66 -14.15 -1.61
N ALA A 244 10.13 -12.93 -1.49
CA ALA A 244 9.37 -11.72 -1.78
C ALA A 244 10.19 -10.75 -2.63
N THR A 245 9.61 -10.28 -3.73
CA THR A 245 10.15 -9.15 -4.50
C THR A 245 9.39 -7.89 -4.08
N VAL A 246 10.07 -6.80 -3.75
CA VAL A 246 9.41 -5.55 -3.33
C VAL A 246 9.27 -4.61 -4.52
N LEU A 247 8.09 -4.01 -4.70
CA LEU A 247 7.92 -2.92 -5.65
C LEU A 247 8.37 -1.62 -4.96
N ILE A 248 9.44 -0.97 -5.43
CA ILE A 248 9.87 0.35 -4.93
C ILE A 248 9.06 1.42 -5.67
N GLU A 249 7.74 1.32 -5.55
CA GLU A 249 6.78 2.14 -6.28
C GLU A 249 6.25 3.31 -5.43
N THR A 250 6.96 3.67 -4.37
CA THR A 250 6.73 4.90 -3.62
C THR A 250 8.00 5.73 -3.54
N ILE A 251 7.86 7.06 -3.55
CA ILE A 251 9.01 7.95 -3.51
C ILE A 251 9.84 7.80 -2.22
N LEU A 252 9.20 7.45 -1.09
CA LEU A 252 9.90 7.25 0.19
C LEU A 252 10.71 5.95 0.21
N ALA A 253 10.19 4.87 -0.38
CA ALA A 253 10.91 3.59 -0.46
C ALA A 253 12.21 3.68 -1.30
N ALA A 254 12.36 4.68 -2.17
CA ALA A 254 13.61 4.91 -2.90
C ALA A 254 14.79 5.39 -2.02
N PHE A 255 14.50 5.98 -0.86
CA PHE A 255 15.52 6.39 0.12
C PHE A 255 15.87 5.29 1.13
N GLU A 256 15.08 4.21 1.17
CA GLU A 256 15.18 3.11 2.13
C GLU A 256 15.38 1.75 1.44
N MET A 257 15.82 1.72 0.16
CA MET A 257 15.91 0.48 -0.63
C MET A 257 16.82 -0.58 0.01
N ASP A 258 17.96 -0.17 0.57
CA ASP A 258 18.95 -1.08 1.12
C ASP A 258 18.50 -1.64 2.48
N GLU A 259 17.86 -0.79 3.29
CA GLU A 259 17.17 -1.14 4.53
C GLU A 259 15.99 -2.08 4.28
N ILE A 260 15.19 -1.86 3.23
CA ILE A 260 14.10 -2.75 2.80
C ILE A 260 14.66 -4.14 2.45
N ILE A 261 15.79 -4.23 1.73
CA ILE A 261 16.46 -5.52 1.47
C ILE A 261 17.04 -6.10 2.77
N TYR A 262 17.59 -5.30 3.67
CA TYR A 262 18.18 -5.74 4.93
C TYR A 262 17.14 -6.35 5.89
N GLU A 263 15.99 -5.70 6.07
CA GLU A 263 14.89 -6.20 6.90
C GLU A 263 14.31 -7.51 6.35
N LEU A 264 14.25 -7.64 5.02
CA LEU A 264 13.82 -8.86 4.33
C LEU A 264 14.97 -9.80 3.95
N ARG A 265 16.20 -9.65 4.48
CA ARG A 265 17.40 -10.31 3.91
C ARG A 265 17.32 -11.84 3.82
N GLU A 266 16.60 -12.51 4.72
CA GLU A 266 16.38 -13.97 4.66
C GLU A 266 15.31 -14.38 3.63
N HIS A 267 14.47 -13.44 3.20
CA HIS A 267 13.25 -13.62 2.40
C HIS A 267 13.24 -12.84 1.08
N SER A 268 14.23 -11.98 0.80
CA SER A 268 14.25 -11.14 -0.40
C SER A 268 14.50 -11.97 -1.68
N ALA A 269 13.87 -11.54 -2.76
CA ALA A 269 14.15 -11.98 -4.14
C ALA A 269 14.42 -10.79 -5.09
N GLY A 270 14.61 -9.59 -4.54
CA GLY A 270 14.91 -8.39 -5.31
C GLY A 270 13.90 -7.25 -5.16
N LEU A 271 14.12 -6.20 -5.94
CA LEU A 271 13.29 -5.01 -6.04
C LEU A 271 12.77 -4.84 -7.48
N ASN A 272 11.67 -4.11 -7.67
CA ASN A 272 11.07 -3.81 -8.97
C ASN A 272 10.83 -2.31 -9.19
N CYS A 273 11.08 -1.87 -10.44
CA CYS A 273 10.84 -0.52 -10.92
C CYS A 273 9.39 -0.27 -11.37
N GLY A 274 8.56 0.32 -10.49
CA GLY A 274 7.27 0.89 -10.87
C GLY A 274 7.40 2.24 -11.60
N ARG A 275 6.45 2.55 -12.51
CA ARG A 275 6.30 3.88 -13.16
C ARG A 275 5.11 4.66 -12.62
N TRP A 276 3.88 4.18 -12.82
CA TRP A 276 2.68 4.95 -12.50
C TRP A 276 2.50 5.16 -11.00
N ASP A 277 2.60 4.11 -10.18
CA ASP A 277 2.56 4.23 -8.72
C ASP A 277 3.67 5.14 -8.17
N TYR A 278 4.89 5.07 -8.72
CA TYR A 278 6.01 5.90 -8.27
C TYR A 278 5.76 7.39 -8.52
N ILE A 279 5.29 7.74 -9.72
CA ILE A 279 4.96 9.12 -10.09
C ILE A 279 3.68 9.60 -9.36
N PHE A 280 2.71 8.72 -9.13
CA PHE A 280 1.54 8.99 -8.29
C PHE A 280 1.94 9.27 -6.84
N SER A 281 2.83 8.44 -6.28
CA SER A 281 3.38 8.60 -4.94
C SER A 281 4.17 9.90 -4.81
N PHE A 282 4.95 10.28 -5.82
CA PHE A 282 5.63 11.58 -5.89
C PHE A 282 4.63 12.74 -5.78
N ILE A 283 3.58 12.76 -6.62
CA ILE A 283 2.54 13.80 -6.55
C ILE A 283 1.85 13.78 -5.18
N LYS A 284 1.49 12.59 -4.67
CA LYS A 284 0.82 12.43 -3.38
C LYS A 284 1.65 12.98 -2.22
N LYS A 285 2.94 12.63 -2.15
CA LYS A 285 3.83 13.04 -1.07
C LYS A 285 4.18 14.52 -1.13
N PHE A 286 4.24 15.12 -2.32
CA PHE A 286 4.57 16.53 -2.51
C PHE A 286 3.37 17.40 -2.91
N HIS A 287 2.12 16.96 -2.68
CA HIS A 287 0.91 17.57 -3.23
C HIS A 287 0.73 19.07 -2.89
N LYS A 288 1.26 19.54 -1.74
CA LYS A 288 1.20 20.96 -1.32
C LYS A 288 2.27 21.87 -1.91
N HIS A 289 3.27 21.33 -2.61
CA HIS A 289 4.48 22.06 -2.99
C HIS A 289 4.50 22.43 -4.48
N PRO A 290 4.36 23.71 -4.87
CA PRO A 290 4.29 24.11 -6.27
C PRO A 290 5.54 23.77 -7.10
N LYS A 291 6.71 23.59 -6.47
CA LYS A 291 7.95 23.16 -7.13
C LYS A 291 7.85 21.75 -7.75
N PHE A 292 7.00 20.89 -7.18
CA PHE A 292 6.89 19.47 -7.57
C PHE A 292 5.64 19.19 -8.44
N VAL A 293 5.13 20.21 -9.14
CA VAL A 293 4.11 20.03 -10.18
C VAL A 293 4.72 19.31 -11.39
N LEU A 294 4.06 18.26 -11.88
CA LEU A 294 4.53 17.47 -13.02
C LEU A 294 3.80 17.80 -14.33
N PRO A 295 4.50 17.68 -15.49
CA PRO A 295 3.87 17.76 -16.82
C PRO A 295 2.96 16.55 -17.11
N ASP A 296 2.29 16.52 -18.26
CA ASP A 296 1.49 15.37 -18.73
C ASP A 296 2.23 14.03 -18.49
N ARG A 297 1.58 13.04 -17.85
CA ARG A 297 2.22 11.77 -17.43
C ARG A 297 2.93 11.00 -18.55
N SER A 298 2.54 11.23 -19.81
CA SER A 298 3.19 10.68 -21.00
C SER A 298 4.64 11.14 -21.15
N ALA A 299 4.93 12.41 -20.82
CA ALA A 299 6.25 13.02 -20.87
C ALA A 299 7.17 12.61 -19.71
N VAL A 300 6.61 12.21 -18.56
CA VAL A 300 7.36 11.68 -17.40
C VAL A 300 7.78 10.22 -17.68
N THR A 301 8.73 10.03 -18.58
CA THR A 301 9.27 8.73 -19.02
C THR A 301 10.32 8.17 -18.05
N MET A 302 10.70 6.90 -18.22
CA MET A 302 11.80 6.27 -17.47
C MET A 302 13.21 6.79 -17.83
N SER A 303 13.31 7.90 -18.58
CA SER A 303 14.56 8.54 -18.99
C SER A 303 14.72 9.98 -18.51
N VAL A 304 13.70 10.56 -17.84
CA VAL A 304 13.84 11.88 -17.18
C VAL A 304 14.75 11.75 -15.94
N PRO A 305 15.42 12.84 -15.49
CA PRO A 305 16.49 12.75 -14.48
C PRO A 305 16.18 11.93 -13.23
N PHE A 306 15.11 12.22 -12.50
CA PHE A 306 14.79 11.44 -11.28
C PHE A 306 14.42 9.98 -11.54
N MET A 307 13.69 9.68 -12.62
CA MET A 307 13.37 8.30 -12.98
C MET A 307 14.62 7.51 -13.38
N LYS A 308 15.61 8.17 -14.01
CA LYS A 308 16.92 7.56 -14.30
C LYS A 308 17.71 7.31 -13.02
N ALA A 309 17.79 8.30 -12.12
CA ALA A 309 18.48 8.18 -10.84
C ALA A 309 17.90 7.05 -9.98
N TYR A 310 16.56 6.96 -9.89
CA TYR A 310 15.82 5.88 -9.24
C TYR A 310 16.16 4.50 -9.82
N VAL A 311 16.14 4.32 -11.15
CA VAL A 311 16.50 3.05 -11.81
C VAL A 311 17.94 2.65 -11.53
N GLU A 312 18.89 3.58 -11.65
CA GLU A 312 20.31 3.25 -11.46
C GLU A 312 20.66 2.99 -9.99
N LEU A 313 20.02 3.69 -9.04
CA LEU A 313 20.11 3.39 -7.61
C LEU A 313 19.54 2.01 -7.28
N LEU A 314 18.39 1.64 -7.85
CA LEU A 314 17.76 0.34 -7.61
C LEU A 314 18.64 -0.80 -8.13
N ILE A 315 19.15 -0.70 -9.36
CA ILE A 315 20.06 -1.71 -9.92
C ILE A 315 21.34 -1.84 -9.07
N LYS A 316 21.98 -0.71 -8.72
CA LYS A 316 23.17 -0.71 -7.87
C LYS A 316 22.90 -1.36 -6.51
N THR A 317 21.79 -1.03 -5.85
CA THR A 317 21.46 -1.54 -4.51
C THR A 317 21.14 -3.04 -4.55
N CYS A 318 20.30 -3.48 -5.48
CA CYS A 318 20.00 -4.90 -5.70
C CYS A 318 21.26 -5.74 -5.93
N HIS A 319 22.13 -5.33 -6.85
CA HIS A 319 23.34 -6.08 -7.20
C HIS A 319 24.41 -5.98 -6.10
N LYS A 320 24.49 -4.85 -5.39
CA LYS A 320 25.26 -4.75 -4.14
C LYS A 320 24.82 -5.80 -3.12
N ARG A 321 23.52 -6.14 -3.03
CA ARG A 321 23.00 -7.15 -2.08
C ARG A 321 22.78 -8.56 -2.62
N GLY A 322 23.01 -8.78 -3.92
CA GLY A 322 22.96 -10.10 -4.55
C GLY A 322 21.55 -10.60 -4.91
N VAL A 323 20.60 -9.67 -5.08
CA VAL A 323 19.20 -9.94 -5.42
C VAL A 323 18.78 -9.18 -6.67
N HIS A 324 17.68 -9.59 -7.32
CA HIS A 324 17.32 -9.08 -8.65
C HIS A 324 16.86 -7.62 -8.67
N ALA A 325 17.22 -6.90 -9.73
CA ALA A 325 16.69 -5.60 -10.12
C ALA A 325 15.71 -5.78 -11.29
N MET A 326 14.41 -5.80 -11.03
CA MET A 326 13.38 -6.04 -12.04
C MET A 326 12.91 -4.74 -12.73
N GLY A 327 12.85 -4.75 -14.06
CA GLY A 327 12.41 -3.65 -14.91
C GLY A 327 10.88 -3.45 -14.94
N GLY A 328 10.45 -2.38 -15.61
CA GLY A 328 9.07 -1.89 -15.57
C GLY A 328 8.08 -2.60 -16.50
N MET A 329 6.84 -2.11 -16.55
CA MET A 329 5.74 -2.70 -17.33
C MET A 329 5.72 -2.24 -18.81
N ALA A 330 5.64 -3.20 -19.74
CA ALA A 330 5.12 -2.96 -21.09
C ALA A 330 3.62 -3.36 -21.19
N ALA A 331 2.73 -2.37 -21.07
CA ALA A 331 1.28 -2.55 -21.04
C ALA A 331 0.61 -2.70 -22.43
N GLN A 332 1.39 -2.73 -23.52
CA GLN A 332 0.86 -2.58 -24.89
C GLN A 332 0.08 -3.81 -25.38
N ILE A 333 -1.18 -3.60 -25.76
CA ILE A 333 -2.00 -4.60 -26.45
C ILE A 333 -1.71 -4.50 -27.97
N PRO A 334 -1.44 -5.60 -28.69
CA PRO A 334 -1.17 -5.57 -30.13
C PRO A 334 -2.39 -5.13 -30.96
N ILE A 335 -2.18 -4.14 -31.84
CA ILE A 335 -3.22 -3.47 -32.63
C ILE A 335 -3.46 -4.23 -33.94
N LYS A 336 -4.23 -5.32 -33.88
CA LYS A 336 -4.47 -6.24 -35.02
C LYS A 336 -5.11 -5.57 -36.25
N ASN A 337 -5.82 -4.46 -36.05
CA ASN A 337 -6.54 -3.74 -37.10
C ASN A 337 -5.73 -2.60 -37.77
N ASN A 338 -4.53 -2.27 -37.26
CA ASN A 338 -3.64 -1.28 -37.88
C ASN A 338 -2.17 -1.71 -37.75
N PRO A 339 -1.60 -2.36 -38.79
CA PRO A 339 -0.23 -2.86 -38.77
C PRO A 339 0.84 -1.78 -38.56
N GLU A 340 0.56 -0.52 -38.90
CA GLU A 340 1.55 0.56 -38.81
C GLU A 340 1.63 1.14 -37.40
N LEU A 341 0.48 1.41 -36.78
CA LEU A 341 0.41 1.76 -35.36
C LEU A 341 0.94 0.62 -34.49
N ASN A 342 0.64 -0.64 -34.84
CA ASN A 342 1.22 -1.79 -34.15
C ASN A 342 2.75 -1.81 -34.28
N ARG A 343 3.31 -1.59 -35.48
CA ARG A 343 4.77 -1.54 -35.69
C ARG A 343 5.42 -0.44 -34.83
N ALA A 344 4.86 0.76 -34.82
CA ALA A 344 5.36 1.88 -34.03
C ALA A 344 5.28 1.61 -32.51
N ALA A 345 4.21 0.95 -32.04
CA ALA A 345 4.07 0.59 -30.64
C ALA A 345 5.06 -0.52 -30.21
N MET A 346 5.27 -1.53 -31.05
CA MET A 346 6.23 -2.61 -30.78
C MET A 346 7.68 -2.13 -30.81
N GLU A 347 8.03 -1.18 -31.67
CA GLU A 347 9.39 -0.59 -31.69
C GLU A 347 9.65 0.20 -30.39
N LYS A 348 8.68 0.97 -29.87
CA LYS A 348 8.80 1.62 -28.54
C LYS A 348 9.01 0.61 -27.41
N VAL A 349 8.24 -0.49 -27.39
CA VAL A 349 8.44 -1.56 -26.40
C VAL A 349 9.86 -2.14 -26.52
N LYS A 350 10.35 -2.34 -27.74
CA LYS A 350 11.71 -2.83 -28.00
C LYS A 350 12.79 -1.84 -27.54
N GLU A 351 12.63 -0.55 -27.81
CA GLU A 351 13.52 0.52 -27.33
C GLU A 351 13.59 0.53 -25.79
N ASP A 352 12.44 0.52 -25.11
CA ASP A 352 12.37 0.49 -23.65
C ASP A 352 12.98 -0.78 -23.05
N LYS A 353 12.73 -1.97 -23.63
CA LYS A 353 13.28 -3.22 -23.10
C LYS A 353 14.76 -3.43 -23.41
N THR A 354 15.24 -2.85 -24.51
CA THR A 354 16.69 -2.75 -24.78
C THR A 354 17.36 -1.80 -23.78
N ARG A 355 16.73 -0.66 -23.45
CA ARG A 355 17.20 0.29 -22.43
C ARG A 355 17.25 -0.35 -21.03
N GLU A 356 16.27 -1.16 -20.65
CA GLU A 356 16.23 -1.83 -19.34
C GLU A 356 17.35 -2.88 -19.17
N VAL A 357 17.53 -3.80 -20.13
CA VAL A 357 18.57 -4.85 -20.03
C VAL A 357 19.99 -4.26 -20.13
N LEU A 358 20.18 -3.20 -20.93
CA LEU A 358 21.47 -2.49 -21.01
C LEU A 358 21.78 -1.63 -19.78
N ALA A 359 20.77 -1.18 -19.03
CA ALA A 359 20.99 -0.54 -17.72
C ALA A 359 21.42 -1.56 -16.65
N GLY A 360 21.08 -2.84 -16.84
CA GLY A 360 21.41 -3.94 -15.94
C GLY A 360 20.22 -4.59 -15.23
N HIS A 361 18.97 -4.44 -15.71
CA HIS A 361 17.85 -5.18 -15.14
C HIS A 361 17.93 -6.68 -15.46
N ASP A 362 17.64 -7.54 -14.47
CA ASP A 362 17.64 -9.01 -14.64
C ASP A 362 16.38 -9.56 -15.34
N GLY A 363 15.38 -8.71 -15.58
CA GLY A 363 14.14 -9.10 -16.24
C GLY A 363 13.15 -7.94 -16.36
N THR A 364 12.05 -8.18 -17.07
CA THR A 364 11.03 -7.17 -17.40
C THR A 364 9.61 -7.68 -17.21
N TRP A 365 8.66 -6.78 -17.00
CA TRP A 365 7.22 -7.05 -17.02
C TRP A 365 6.56 -6.80 -18.38
N VAL A 366 5.56 -7.63 -18.71
CA VAL A 366 4.63 -7.45 -19.84
C VAL A 366 3.19 -7.75 -19.40
N ALA A 367 2.20 -7.04 -19.96
CA ALA A 367 0.78 -7.26 -19.64
C ALA A 367 0.03 -8.17 -20.64
N HIS A 368 0.67 -8.58 -21.74
CA HIS A 368 0.01 -9.35 -22.80
C HIS A 368 0.92 -10.47 -23.36
N PRO A 369 0.43 -11.71 -23.53
CA PRO A 369 1.26 -12.85 -23.96
C PRO A 369 2.02 -12.63 -25.29
N ASP A 370 1.39 -11.95 -26.25
CA ASP A 370 2.00 -11.66 -27.56
C ASP A 370 3.27 -10.77 -27.47
N LEU A 371 3.53 -10.10 -26.33
CA LEU A 371 4.77 -9.33 -26.08
C LEU A 371 5.93 -10.20 -25.58
N ILE A 372 5.65 -11.39 -25.02
CA ILE A 372 6.68 -12.24 -24.39
C ILE A 372 7.81 -12.61 -25.36
N PRO A 373 7.56 -13.00 -26.62
CA PRO A 373 8.65 -13.29 -27.55
C PRO A 373 9.57 -12.08 -27.77
N LEU A 374 9.00 -10.90 -28.01
CA LEU A 374 9.76 -9.67 -28.22
C LEU A 374 10.63 -9.31 -27.00
N ALA A 375 10.05 -9.33 -25.81
CA ALA A 375 10.78 -9.06 -24.57
C ALA A 375 11.86 -10.13 -24.31
N LYS A 376 11.56 -11.41 -24.59
CA LYS A 376 12.50 -12.51 -24.37
C LYS A 376 13.66 -12.47 -25.34
N ASP A 377 13.43 -12.21 -26.63
CA ASP A 377 14.49 -12.14 -27.65
C ASP A 377 15.50 -11.03 -27.33
N ILE A 378 15.03 -9.88 -26.81
CA ILE A 378 15.88 -8.77 -26.36
C ILE A 378 16.72 -9.17 -25.14
N PHE A 379 16.10 -9.77 -24.11
CA PHE A 379 16.83 -10.20 -22.93
C PHE A 379 17.74 -11.41 -23.21
N ASP A 380 17.40 -12.33 -24.11
CA ASP A 380 18.28 -13.42 -24.55
C ASP A 380 19.53 -12.90 -25.28
N ALA A 381 19.40 -11.82 -26.07
CA ALA A 381 20.50 -11.23 -26.81
C ALA A 381 21.48 -10.43 -25.94
N HIS A 382 20.99 -9.72 -24.92
CA HIS A 382 21.82 -8.85 -24.06
C HIS A 382 22.14 -9.46 -22.69
N MET A 383 21.33 -10.41 -22.21
CA MET A 383 21.52 -11.20 -20.99
C MET A 383 21.57 -12.70 -21.33
N PRO A 384 22.73 -13.20 -21.81
CA PRO A 384 22.92 -14.63 -22.12
C PRO A 384 23.07 -15.50 -20.86
N GLN A 385 23.27 -14.89 -19.69
CA GLN A 385 23.23 -15.55 -18.39
C GLN A 385 21.78 -15.62 -17.86
N PRO A 386 21.49 -16.34 -16.76
CA PRO A 386 20.15 -16.33 -16.15
C PRO A 386 19.73 -14.95 -15.59
N ASN A 387 20.70 -14.13 -15.20
CA ASN A 387 20.55 -12.82 -14.56
C ASN A 387 21.83 -11.97 -14.77
N GLN A 388 21.81 -10.72 -14.33
CA GLN A 388 22.89 -9.71 -14.41
C GLN A 388 23.41 -9.25 -13.04
N LEU A 389 23.19 -10.02 -11.96
CA LEU A 389 23.61 -9.71 -10.57
C LEU A 389 25.10 -9.35 -10.39
N PHE A 390 25.96 -9.65 -11.38
CA PHE A 390 27.38 -9.26 -11.42
C PHE A 390 27.63 -7.83 -11.94
N VAL A 391 26.65 -7.19 -12.58
CA VAL A 391 26.71 -5.82 -13.11
C VAL A 391 26.44 -4.82 -11.99
N ARG A 392 27.40 -4.67 -11.07
CA ARG A 392 27.21 -3.97 -9.79
C ARG A 392 26.89 -2.47 -9.88
N ARG A 393 27.13 -1.82 -11.04
CA ARG A 393 26.98 -0.36 -11.24
C ARG A 393 27.70 0.49 -10.17
N ASP A 394 28.85 0.01 -9.68
CA ASP A 394 29.57 0.67 -8.57
C ASP A 394 29.98 2.11 -8.92
N GLU A 395 30.14 2.44 -10.22
CA GLU A 395 30.45 3.78 -10.74
C GLU A 395 29.34 4.82 -10.53
N ILE A 396 28.09 4.39 -10.26
CA ILE A 396 26.97 5.31 -10.05
C ILE A 396 26.94 5.84 -8.62
N CYS A 397 26.90 7.17 -8.48
CA CYS A 397 26.51 7.84 -7.24
C CYS A 397 25.22 8.63 -7.53
N VAL A 398 24.19 8.39 -6.73
CA VAL A 398 22.90 9.11 -6.78
C VAL A 398 22.77 9.89 -5.48
N LEU A 399 22.55 11.19 -5.61
CA LEU A 399 22.27 12.10 -4.49
C LEU A 399 20.77 12.14 -4.21
N SER A 400 20.38 12.51 -2.99
CA SER A 400 18.98 12.51 -2.56
C SER A 400 18.13 13.53 -3.33
N GLU A 401 18.68 14.68 -3.68
CA GLU A 401 18.00 15.69 -4.50
C GLU A 401 17.70 15.17 -5.91
N GLN A 402 18.56 14.30 -6.46
CA GLN A 402 18.37 13.70 -7.79
C GLN A 402 17.20 12.72 -7.83
N LEU A 403 16.73 12.19 -6.70
CA LEU A 403 15.53 11.37 -6.63
C LEU A 403 14.22 12.20 -6.63
N ILE A 404 14.31 13.51 -6.35
CA ILE A 404 13.14 14.39 -6.19
C ILE A 404 13.08 15.59 -7.16
N ASP A 405 14.17 15.94 -7.85
CA ASP A 405 14.14 16.95 -8.93
C ASP A 405 13.60 16.34 -10.24
N PRO A 406 12.41 16.74 -10.72
CA PRO A 406 11.86 16.19 -11.96
C PRO A 406 12.78 16.38 -13.17
N GLY A 407 13.53 17.49 -13.22
CA GLY A 407 14.39 17.83 -14.35
C GLY A 407 13.67 17.97 -15.71
N VAL A 408 12.37 18.27 -15.70
CA VAL A 408 11.53 18.53 -16.89
C VAL A 408 10.71 19.80 -16.72
N GLU A 409 10.54 20.55 -17.81
CA GLU A 409 9.63 21.70 -17.87
C GLU A 409 8.16 21.26 -17.71
N VAL A 410 7.35 22.07 -17.04
CA VAL A 410 5.93 21.78 -16.78
C VAL A 410 5.09 22.08 -18.03
N SER A 411 5.11 21.16 -19.00
CA SER A 411 4.21 21.14 -20.15
C SER A 411 2.93 20.35 -19.86
N ILE A 412 1.81 21.04 -19.70
CA ILE A 412 0.48 20.44 -19.51
C ILE A 412 -0.40 20.80 -20.71
N THR A 413 -1.07 19.83 -21.32
CA THR A 413 -1.87 20.06 -22.55
C THR A 413 -3.37 19.83 -22.37
N LYS A 414 -4.18 20.45 -23.22
CA LYS A 414 -5.63 20.15 -23.31
C LYS A 414 -5.90 18.67 -23.58
N GLN A 415 -5.03 18.01 -24.34
CA GLN A 415 -5.09 16.57 -24.59
C GLN A 415 -4.82 15.77 -23.30
N GLY A 416 -3.76 16.09 -22.56
CA GLY A 416 -3.41 15.43 -21.29
C GLY A 416 -4.53 15.49 -20.24
N VAL A 417 -5.13 16.67 -20.05
CA VAL A 417 -6.32 16.84 -19.19
C VAL A 417 -7.49 15.95 -19.63
N THR A 418 -7.75 15.89 -20.94
CA THR A 418 -8.85 15.08 -21.50
C THR A 418 -8.59 13.57 -21.38
N GLU A 419 -7.36 13.13 -21.64
CA GLU A 419 -6.96 11.72 -21.56
C GLU A 419 -6.92 11.21 -20.12
N ASN A 420 -6.42 12.00 -19.17
CA ASN A 420 -6.46 11.65 -17.75
C ASN A 420 -7.91 11.56 -17.25
N THR A 421 -8.78 12.51 -17.63
CA THR A 421 -10.21 12.49 -17.24
C THR A 421 -10.90 11.22 -17.75
N ARG A 422 -10.69 10.88 -19.02
CA ARG A 422 -11.22 9.65 -19.64
C ARG A 422 -10.67 8.38 -18.98
N ALA A 423 -9.36 8.30 -18.78
CA ALA A 423 -8.72 7.12 -18.20
C ALA A 423 -9.25 6.83 -16.78
N ALA A 424 -9.29 7.84 -15.90
CA ALA A 424 -9.83 7.71 -14.56
C ALA A 424 -11.31 7.29 -14.57
N LEU A 425 -12.17 7.98 -15.33
CA LEU A 425 -13.61 7.69 -15.39
C LEU A 425 -13.91 6.27 -15.93
N VAL A 426 -13.25 5.86 -17.02
CA VAL A 426 -13.44 4.54 -17.62
C VAL A 426 -12.93 3.44 -16.70
N TYR A 427 -11.76 3.64 -16.08
CA TYR A 427 -11.19 2.68 -15.13
C TYR A 427 -12.08 2.50 -13.90
N ILE A 428 -12.46 3.59 -13.21
CA ILE A 428 -13.30 3.54 -12.01
C ILE A 428 -14.65 2.88 -12.34
N SER A 429 -15.27 3.18 -13.49
CA SER A 429 -16.50 2.50 -13.92
C SER A 429 -16.32 0.99 -14.15
N SER A 430 -15.17 0.53 -14.66
CA SER A 430 -14.87 -0.90 -14.82
C SER A 430 -14.58 -1.58 -13.48
N TRP A 431 -13.84 -0.91 -12.60
CA TRP A 431 -13.47 -1.40 -11.27
C TRP A 431 -14.70 -1.57 -10.37
N LEU A 432 -15.63 -0.61 -10.39
CA LEU A 432 -16.94 -0.71 -9.72
C LEU A 432 -17.83 -1.83 -10.31
N LYS A 433 -17.65 -2.19 -11.58
CA LYS A 433 -18.27 -3.37 -12.23
C LYS A 433 -17.57 -4.70 -11.89
N GLY A 434 -16.55 -4.69 -11.02
CA GLY A 434 -15.81 -5.90 -10.62
C GLY A 434 -14.63 -6.27 -11.52
N ASN A 435 -14.16 -5.39 -12.41
CA ASN A 435 -13.00 -5.64 -13.28
C ASN A 435 -11.89 -4.58 -13.09
N GLY A 436 -10.73 -4.99 -12.57
CA GLY A 436 -9.56 -4.11 -12.40
C GLY A 436 -8.54 -4.15 -13.54
N CYS A 437 -8.72 -5.01 -14.54
CA CYS A 437 -7.77 -5.15 -15.65
C CYS A 437 -8.44 -4.66 -16.94
N VAL A 438 -8.15 -3.43 -17.35
CA VAL A 438 -9.01 -2.67 -18.26
C VAL A 438 -8.28 -2.31 -19.56
N PRO A 439 -8.74 -2.78 -20.74
CA PRO A 439 -8.15 -2.37 -22.01
C PRO A 439 -8.62 -0.96 -22.40
N ILE A 440 -7.77 0.05 -22.20
CA ILE A 440 -8.04 1.46 -22.54
C ILE A 440 -7.03 1.91 -23.60
N ASN A 441 -7.50 2.46 -24.73
CA ASN A 441 -6.65 2.97 -25.82
C ASN A 441 -5.58 1.98 -26.37
N ASN A 442 -5.82 0.67 -26.27
CA ASN A 442 -4.88 -0.43 -26.56
C ASN A 442 -3.72 -0.58 -25.56
N LEU A 443 -3.83 -0.01 -24.36
CA LEU A 443 -3.03 -0.37 -23.19
C LEU A 443 -3.87 -1.23 -22.25
N MET A 444 -3.24 -2.15 -21.52
CA MET A 444 -3.86 -2.87 -20.42
C MET A 444 -3.58 -2.10 -19.13
N GLU A 445 -4.57 -1.37 -18.64
CA GLU A 445 -4.44 -0.45 -17.51
C GLU A 445 -4.96 -1.09 -16.21
N ASP A 446 -4.32 -0.73 -15.10
CA ASP A 446 -4.63 -1.11 -13.71
C ASP A 446 -4.89 0.14 -12.84
N ALA A 447 -5.09 -0.03 -11.54
CA ALA A 447 -5.49 1.08 -10.66
C ALA A 447 -4.44 2.20 -10.60
N ALA A 448 -3.15 1.89 -10.66
CA ALA A 448 -2.07 2.88 -10.73
C ALA A 448 -2.23 3.89 -11.89
N THR A 449 -2.76 3.47 -13.05
CA THR A 449 -3.09 4.41 -14.16
C THR A 449 -4.20 5.39 -13.77
N ALA A 450 -5.24 4.94 -13.06
CA ALA A 450 -6.31 5.82 -12.62
C ALA A 450 -5.85 6.74 -11.47
N GLU A 451 -4.97 6.25 -10.59
CA GLU A 451 -4.35 7.03 -9.51
C GLU A 451 -3.48 8.16 -10.06
N ILE A 452 -2.56 7.91 -11.00
CA ILE A 452 -1.77 8.99 -11.62
C ILE A 452 -2.67 9.97 -12.39
N ALA A 453 -3.69 9.48 -13.08
CA ALA A 453 -4.61 10.33 -13.84
C ALA A 453 -5.41 11.29 -12.93
N ARG A 454 -6.00 10.81 -11.83
CA ARG A 454 -6.73 11.66 -10.88
C ARG A 454 -5.79 12.54 -10.05
N ALA A 455 -4.59 12.07 -9.73
CA ALA A 455 -3.59 12.85 -8.99
C ALA A 455 -3.04 14.03 -9.81
N GLN A 456 -2.79 13.84 -11.11
CA GLN A 456 -2.42 14.95 -12.00
C GLN A 456 -3.54 15.98 -12.13
N LEU A 457 -4.79 15.54 -12.35
CA LEU A 457 -5.93 16.45 -12.41
C LEU A 457 -6.10 17.25 -11.11
N TRP A 458 -5.95 16.61 -9.94
CA TRP A 458 -5.98 17.28 -8.64
C TRP A 458 -4.83 18.31 -8.54
N GLN A 459 -3.60 17.90 -8.83
CA GLN A 459 -2.42 18.77 -8.72
C GLN A 459 -2.55 20.01 -9.62
N TRP A 460 -3.01 19.83 -10.86
CA TRP A 460 -3.17 20.94 -11.80
C TRP A 460 -4.30 21.90 -11.43
N ILE A 461 -5.39 21.40 -10.84
CA ILE A 461 -6.49 22.24 -10.32
C ILE A 461 -6.01 23.05 -9.11
N HIS A 462 -5.44 22.38 -8.09
CA HIS A 462 -5.08 23.02 -6.81
C HIS A 462 -3.89 23.97 -6.94
N HIS A 463 -2.94 23.71 -7.85
CA HIS A 463 -1.87 24.65 -8.20
C HIS A 463 -2.25 25.64 -9.31
N ASN A 464 -3.54 25.78 -9.65
CA ASN A 464 -4.08 26.76 -10.61
C ASN A 464 -3.34 26.76 -11.97
N CYS A 465 -2.98 25.58 -12.47
CA CYS A 465 -2.16 25.41 -13.65
C CYS A 465 -2.91 25.78 -14.94
N ILE A 466 -2.16 26.26 -15.94
CA ILE A 466 -2.66 26.60 -17.26
C ILE A 466 -2.10 25.64 -18.32
N THR A 467 -2.88 25.37 -19.36
CA THR A 467 -2.38 24.60 -20.51
C THR A 467 -1.37 25.40 -21.34
N ILE A 468 -0.36 24.73 -21.90
CA ILE A 468 0.61 25.39 -22.79
C ILE A 468 0.05 25.68 -24.20
N ASP A 469 -0.88 24.83 -24.66
CA ASP A 469 -1.43 24.83 -26.03
C ASP A 469 -2.65 25.74 -26.19
N THR A 470 -3.59 25.73 -25.24
CA THR A 470 -4.78 26.58 -25.29
C THR A 470 -4.78 27.76 -24.32
N ARG A 471 -3.85 27.82 -23.36
CA ARG A 471 -3.79 28.84 -22.28
C ARG A 471 -5.07 28.91 -21.45
N GLU A 472 -5.78 27.79 -21.34
CA GLU A 472 -6.96 27.63 -20.49
C GLU A 472 -6.53 27.20 -19.08
N ALA A 473 -7.15 27.76 -18.05
CA ALA A 473 -6.91 27.38 -16.66
C ALA A 473 -7.63 26.06 -16.31
N ILE A 474 -6.90 25.13 -15.70
CA ILE A 474 -7.38 23.78 -15.37
C ILE A 474 -8.23 23.87 -14.10
N THR A 475 -9.52 23.54 -14.21
CA THR A 475 -10.52 23.80 -13.17
C THR A 475 -11.58 22.70 -13.13
N VAL A 476 -12.20 22.48 -11.97
CA VAL A 476 -13.27 21.47 -11.80
C VAL A 476 -14.39 21.63 -12.84
N PRO A 477 -14.96 22.83 -13.13
CA PRO A 477 -16.03 22.98 -14.12
C PRO A 477 -15.60 22.73 -15.58
N TRP A 478 -14.30 22.64 -15.87
CA TRP A 478 -13.83 22.13 -17.15
C TRP A 478 -13.75 20.60 -17.14
N VAL A 479 -13.15 19.98 -16.12
CA VAL A 479 -13.12 18.52 -16.00
C VAL A 479 -14.53 17.92 -15.93
N GLN A 480 -15.45 18.56 -15.20
CA GLN A 480 -16.86 18.18 -15.12
C GLN A 480 -17.57 18.17 -16.48
N ARG A 481 -17.26 19.10 -17.39
CA ARG A 481 -17.81 19.07 -18.76
C ARG A 481 -17.33 17.86 -19.55
N ILE A 482 -16.03 17.55 -19.48
CA ILE A 482 -15.46 16.35 -20.12
C ILE A 482 -16.12 15.08 -19.54
N ILE A 483 -16.34 15.03 -18.23
CA ILE A 483 -17.04 13.92 -17.57
C ILE A 483 -18.48 13.80 -18.07
N LEU A 484 -19.25 14.89 -18.14
CA LEU A 484 -20.64 14.86 -18.62
C LEU A 484 -20.76 14.37 -20.08
N ASP A 485 -19.86 14.80 -20.95
CA ASP A 485 -19.79 14.33 -22.35
C ASP A 485 -19.50 12.81 -22.45
N GLU A 486 -18.77 12.25 -21.48
CA GLU A 486 -18.35 10.83 -21.45
C GLU A 486 -19.29 9.90 -20.67
N VAL A 487 -20.06 10.40 -19.70
CA VAL A 487 -21.00 9.60 -18.88
C VAL A 487 -22.17 9.08 -19.69
N GLY A 488 -22.83 9.95 -20.46
CA GLY A 488 -24.04 9.61 -21.20
C GLY A 488 -25.13 9.00 -20.30
N ASN A 489 -25.68 7.86 -20.72
CA ASN A 489 -26.77 7.16 -20.00
C ASN A 489 -26.33 5.87 -19.27
N ASP A 490 -25.05 5.69 -18.91
CA ASP A 490 -24.60 4.55 -18.08
C ASP A 490 -24.60 4.94 -16.58
N PRO A 491 -25.50 4.42 -15.73
CA PRO A 491 -25.57 4.79 -14.31
C PRO A 491 -24.31 4.45 -13.51
N SER A 492 -23.51 3.49 -13.97
CA SER A 492 -22.24 3.15 -13.32
C SER A 492 -21.09 4.09 -13.74
N LYS A 493 -21.24 4.83 -14.85
CA LYS A 493 -20.39 5.98 -15.13
C LYS A 493 -20.79 7.18 -14.28
N SER A 494 -22.08 7.33 -13.93
CA SER A 494 -22.52 8.37 -12.99
C SER A 494 -21.86 8.22 -11.62
N LEU A 495 -21.92 7.04 -11.00
CA LEU A 495 -21.23 6.79 -9.72
C LEU A 495 -19.69 6.99 -9.82
N ALA A 496 -19.08 6.57 -10.94
CA ALA A 496 -17.65 6.80 -11.18
C ALA A 496 -17.31 8.29 -11.34
N ALA A 497 -18.21 9.07 -11.96
CA ALA A 497 -18.11 10.52 -12.10
C ALA A 497 -18.24 11.23 -10.75
N ASP A 498 -19.22 10.86 -9.93
CA ASP A 498 -19.43 11.43 -8.60
C ASP A 498 -18.20 11.21 -7.70
N LYS A 499 -17.64 9.99 -7.71
CA LYS A 499 -16.39 9.65 -6.99
C LYS A 499 -15.19 10.44 -7.51
N LEU A 500 -15.05 10.58 -8.84
CA LEU A 500 -13.95 11.32 -9.44
C LEU A 500 -14.04 12.83 -9.15
N LEU A 501 -15.22 13.43 -9.27
CA LEU A 501 -15.45 14.85 -8.93
C LEU A 501 -15.17 15.11 -7.45
N HIS A 502 -15.68 14.26 -6.55
CA HIS A 502 -15.40 14.38 -5.11
C HIS A 502 -13.90 14.33 -4.79
N MET A 503 -13.12 13.49 -5.48
CA MET A 503 -11.66 13.45 -5.32
C MET A 503 -10.93 14.69 -5.86
N LEU A 504 -11.54 15.47 -6.76
CA LEU A 504 -10.94 16.68 -7.36
C LEU A 504 -11.37 17.96 -6.63
N GLU A 505 -12.60 18.00 -6.13
CA GLU A 505 -13.18 19.12 -5.38
C GLU A 505 -12.66 19.24 -3.94
N ASN A 506 -12.10 18.16 -3.37
CA ASN A 506 -11.65 18.13 -1.99
C ASN A 506 -10.22 18.70 -1.84
N ASP A 507 -10.04 19.69 -0.95
CA ASP A 507 -8.75 20.27 -0.54
C ASP A 507 -7.82 19.23 0.10
N LYS A 508 -8.37 18.17 0.68
CA LYS A 508 -7.61 17.02 1.17
C LYS A 508 -7.39 16.02 0.02
N PHE A 509 -6.13 15.84 -0.37
CA PHE A 509 -5.73 14.76 -1.25
C PHE A 509 -6.07 13.40 -0.59
N GLU A 510 -6.93 12.60 -1.22
CA GLU A 510 -7.25 11.26 -0.72
C GLU A 510 -6.14 10.25 -1.07
N ASP A 511 -5.78 9.42 -0.10
CA ASP A 511 -4.54 8.62 -0.12
C ASP A 511 -4.50 7.59 -1.26
N PHE A 512 -5.65 6.97 -1.55
CA PHE A 512 -5.90 6.00 -2.63
C PHE A 512 -7.38 6.02 -3.06
N LEU A 513 -7.66 5.98 -4.36
CA LEU A 513 -9.03 5.91 -4.92
C LEU A 513 -9.72 4.58 -4.55
N THR A 514 -8.94 3.52 -4.42
CA THR A 514 -9.43 2.17 -4.06
C THR A 514 -10.11 2.19 -2.70
N SER A 515 -9.56 2.91 -1.72
CA SER A 515 -10.16 3.08 -0.38
C SER A 515 -11.49 3.84 -0.41
N LEU A 516 -11.66 4.81 -1.33
CA LEU A 516 -12.89 5.59 -1.47
C LEU A 516 -14.00 4.83 -2.22
N CYS A 517 -13.62 3.94 -3.15
CA CYS A 517 -14.54 3.15 -3.97
C CYS A 517 -14.84 1.74 -3.42
N TYR A 518 -14.03 1.23 -2.47
CA TYR A 518 -14.23 -0.10 -1.89
C TYR A 518 -15.62 -0.29 -1.25
N PRO A 519 -16.17 0.66 -0.45
CA PRO A 519 -17.49 0.51 0.17
C PRO A 519 -18.64 0.23 -0.81
N ASP A 520 -18.52 0.69 -2.06
CA ASP A 520 -19.54 0.56 -3.11
C ASP A 520 -19.53 -0.84 -3.76
N ILE A 521 -18.45 -1.62 -3.61
CA ILE A 521 -18.34 -3.00 -4.08
C ILE A 521 -18.42 -4.06 -2.96
N THR A 522 -18.46 -3.63 -1.70
CA THR A 522 -18.54 -4.54 -0.53
C THR A 522 -19.99 -4.89 -0.19
N VAL A 523 -20.53 -5.94 -0.81
CA VAL A 523 -21.88 -6.45 -0.52
C VAL A 523 -21.89 -7.26 0.77
N VAL A 524 -21.85 -6.55 1.89
CA VAL A 524 -21.92 -7.13 3.23
C VAL A 524 -23.37 -7.49 3.57
N GLU A 525 -23.73 -8.78 3.53
CA GLU A 525 -24.99 -9.26 4.10
C GLU A 525 -24.96 -9.02 5.62
N ARG A 526 -25.71 -8.02 6.11
CA ARG A 526 -25.89 -7.80 7.55
C ARG A 526 -26.46 -9.10 8.15
N PRO A 527 -25.77 -9.77 9.09
CA PRO A 527 -26.24 -11.04 9.61
C PRO A 527 -27.56 -10.82 10.36
N SER A 528 -28.65 -11.30 9.78
CA SER A 528 -29.94 -11.38 10.46
C SER A 528 -29.74 -12.22 11.72
N LYS A 529 -30.07 -11.66 12.89
CA LYS A 529 -29.72 -12.20 14.22
C LYS A 529 -30.08 -13.70 14.28
N VAL A 530 -29.06 -14.57 14.19
CA VAL A 530 -29.26 -16.01 14.18
C VAL A 530 -29.89 -16.40 15.51
N SER A 531 -31.11 -16.92 15.45
CA SER A 531 -31.87 -17.30 16.65
C SER A 531 -31.05 -18.29 17.49
N PRO A 532 -30.88 -18.08 18.81
CA PRO A 532 -30.07 -18.94 19.68
C PRO A 532 -30.50 -20.43 19.75
N TYR A 533 -31.58 -20.80 19.09
CA TYR A 533 -32.20 -22.13 19.14
C TYR A 533 -31.86 -23.02 17.93
N ALA A 534 -30.88 -22.66 17.09
CA ALA A 534 -30.41 -23.46 15.96
C ALA A 534 -29.53 -24.68 16.37
N TRP A 535 -29.87 -25.35 17.49
CA TRP A 535 -29.10 -26.47 18.06
C TRP A 535 -29.94 -27.72 18.41
N THR A 536 -31.11 -27.88 17.78
CA THR A 536 -31.80 -29.18 17.67
C THR A 536 -32.11 -29.48 16.20
N GLY A 537 -31.73 -30.68 15.74
CA GLY A 537 -31.73 -31.05 14.32
C GLY A 537 -33.08 -31.47 13.72
N GLU A 538 -34.19 -30.86 14.15
CA GLU A 538 -35.53 -31.24 13.69
C GLU A 538 -36.04 -30.37 12.52
N LYS A 539 -36.42 -31.03 11.42
CA LYS A 539 -37.04 -30.38 10.26
C LYS A 539 -38.52 -30.06 10.54
N LEU A 540 -38.79 -28.88 11.10
CA LEU A 540 -40.16 -28.36 11.19
C LEU A 540 -40.70 -27.97 9.80
N GLY A 541 -41.97 -28.31 9.57
CA GLY A 541 -42.55 -28.45 8.23
C GLY A 541 -43.05 -27.17 7.54
N THR A 542 -43.43 -27.34 6.27
CA THR A 542 -43.91 -26.29 5.37
C THR A 542 -45.34 -25.85 5.70
N ALA A 543 -45.47 -24.80 6.52
CA ALA A 543 -46.70 -24.02 6.68
C ALA A 543 -46.38 -22.54 6.46
N GLU A 544 -47.29 -21.79 5.83
CA GLU A 544 -47.12 -20.36 5.64
C GLU A 544 -47.16 -19.63 6.98
N LYS A 545 -46.20 -18.72 7.18
CA LYS A 545 -46.10 -17.91 8.39
C LYS A 545 -47.01 -16.70 8.29
N THR A 546 -47.51 -16.24 9.44
CA THR A 546 -48.17 -14.94 9.57
C THR A 546 -47.24 -13.80 9.10
N ASN A 547 -47.51 -13.28 7.91
CA ASN A 547 -46.76 -12.15 7.35
C ASN A 547 -47.18 -10.85 8.05
N VAL A 548 -46.27 -10.27 8.83
CA VAL A 548 -46.43 -8.91 9.39
C VAL A 548 -46.34 -7.87 8.26
N SER A 549 -47.08 -6.76 8.33
CA SER A 549 -47.16 -5.73 7.29
C SER A 549 -45.80 -5.09 6.95
N GLU A 550 -45.66 -4.53 5.75
CA GLU A 550 -44.41 -3.87 5.35
C GLU A 550 -44.17 -2.56 6.12
N ASP A 551 -45.22 -1.80 6.45
CA ASP A 551 -45.10 -0.61 7.30
C ASP A 551 -44.56 -0.94 8.69
N PHE A 552 -45.02 -2.03 9.33
CA PHE A 552 -44.46 -2.49 10.60
C PHE A 552 -42.99 -2.91 10.45
N ARG A 553 -42.62 -3.61 9.35
CA ARG A 553 -41.21 -3.98 9.10
C ARG A 553 -40.32 -2.75 8.92
N ARG A 554 -40.80 -1.72 8.21
CA ARG A 554 -40.09 -0.45 8.04
C ARG A 554 -39.90 0.23 9.39
N LEU A 555 -40.96 0.32 10.20
CA LEU A 555 -40.93 0.94 11.52
C LEU A 555 -40.01 0.17 12.49
N ASP A 556 -40.01 -1.16 12.47
CA ASP A 556 -39.15 -2.00 13.32
C ASP A 556 -37.66 -1.83 12.99
N LEU A 557 -37.31 -1.76 11.70
CA LEU A 557 -35.96 -1.43 11.23
C LEU A 557 -35.52 -0.03 11.69
N GLU A 558 -36.42 0.96 11.60
CA GLU A 558 -36.17 2.33 12.02
C GLU A 558 -35.96 2.42 13.55
N THR A 559 -36.77 1.72 14.34
CA THR A 559 -36.67 1.69 15.81
C THR A 559 -35.44 0.93 16.31
N GLU A 560 -35.05 -0.21 15.71
CA GLU A 560 -33.77 -0.87 16.04
C GLU A 560 -32.57 0.02 15.68
N SER A 561 -32.64 0.79 14.59
CA SER A 561 -31.58 1.73 14.21
C SER A 561 -31.44 2.91 15.18
N ARG A 562 -32.56 3.46 15.69
CA ARG A 562 -32.56 4.45 16.79
C ARG A 562 -31.92 3.88 18.06
N LYS A 563 -32.27 2.65 18.40
CA LYS A 563 -31.78 1.96 19.61
C LYS A 563 -30.26 1.79 19.60
N ASP A 564 -29.69 1.31 18.49
CA ASP A 564 -28.23 1.17 18.33
C ASP A 564 -27.49 2.51 18.53
N GLY A 565 -28.03 3.62 18.00
CA GLY A 565 -27.50 4.96 18.23
C GLY A 565 -27.55 5.40 19.70
N ILE A 566 -28.70 5.23 20.37
CA ILE A 566 -28.88 5.61 21.78
C ILE A 566 -28.06 4.73 22.74
N GLU A 567 -27.90 3.43 22.43
CA GLU A 567 -27.06 2.52 23.20
C GLU A 567 -25.58 2.88 23.10
N LYS A 568 -25.09 3.19 21.89
CA LYS A 568 -23.71 3.71 21.68
C LYS A 568 -23.47 5.04 22.40
N LEU A 569 -24.44 5.96 22.35
CA LEU A 569 -24.37 7.23 23.09
C LEU A 569 -24.28 6.97 24.60
N THR A 570 -25.12 6.08 25.12
CA THR A 570 -25.19 5.74 26.55
C THR A 570 -23.91 5.06 27.03
N ILE A 571 -23.33 4.15 26.24
CA ILE A 571 -22.03 3.51 26.54
C ILE A 571 -20.93 4.57 26.58
N SER A 572 -20.88 5.47 25.59
CA SER A 572 -19.87 6.52 25.50
C SER A 572 -19.92 7.48 26.70
N LEU A 573 -21.12 7.91 27.11
CA LEU A 573 -21.34 8.73 28.30
C LEU A 573 -20.99 7.98 29.60
N THR A 574 -21.26 6.67 29.65
CA THR A 574 -20.97 5.82 30.81
C THR A 574 -19.47 5.59 30.98
N ASP A 575 -18.73 5.37 29.90
CA ASP A 575 -17.27 5.20 29.97
C ASP A 575 -16.55 6.53 30.21
N TYR A 576 -17.09 7.66 29.71
CA TYR A 576 -16.66 9.00 30.12
C TYR A 576 -16.85 9.24 31.62
N ALA A 577 -17.98 8.82 32.21
CA ALA A 577 -18.18 8.88 33.66
C ALA A 577 -17.16 8.01 34.43
N LYS A 578 -16.88 6.79 33.95
CA LYS A 578 -15.86 5.89 34.56
C LYS A 578 -14.43 6.46 34.49
N THR A 579 -14.08 7.23 33.46
CA THR A 579 -12.74 7.86 33.37
C THR A 579 -12.60 9.07 34.28
N LEU A 580 -13.68 9.76 34.61
CA LEU A 580 -13.71 10.82 35.63
C LEU A 580 -13.58 10.25 37.05
N ASP A 581 -14.31 9.18 37.39
CA ASP A 581 -14.28 8.54 38.72
C ASP A 581 -12.87 8.06 39.13
N LYS A 582 -12.03 7.68 38.16
CA LYS A 582 -10.64 7.22 38.40
C LYS A 582 -9.66 8.30 38.91
N ARG A 583 -10.08 9.55 39.10
CA ARG A 583 -9.21 10.67 39.51
C ARG A 583 -9.46 11.23 40.93
N SER A 584 -10.36 10.66 41.72
CA SER A 584 -10.64 11.15 43.08
C SER A 584 -10.43 10.06 44.14
N SER A 585 -9.45 10.27 45.03
CA SER A 585 -9.34 9.53 46.30
C SER A 585 -9.93 10.35 47.45
N GLN A 586 -10.47 9.64 48.44
CA GLN A 586 -11.14 10.14 49.64
C GLN A 586 -12.48 10.89 49.49
N ASP A 587 -13.30 10.64 50.52
CA ASP A 587 -14.60 11.21 50.93
C ASP A 587 -15.83 11.19 50.02
N LYS A 588 -16.98 10.98 50.68
CA LYS A 588 -18.26 10.60 50.09
C LYS A 588 -19.26 11.77 50.03
N LYS A 589 -20.28 11.61 49.18
CA LYS A 589 -21.50 12.43 49.10
C LYS A 589 -21.39 13.82 48.42
N VAL A 590 -20.54 13.95 47.42
CA VAL A 590 -20.87 14.79 46.25
C VAL A 590 -20.79 13.91 45.01
N SER A 591 -21.82 13.91 44.16
CA SER A 591 -21.74 13.21 42.87
C SER A 591 -20.67 13.87 42.00
N ALA A 592 -19.85 13.09 41.30
CA ALA A 592 -18.82 13.59 40.39
C ALA A 592 -19.40 14.57 39.36
N MET A 593 -20.65 14.37 38.91
CA MET A 593 -21.37 15.30 38.04
C MET A 593 -21.67 16.66 38.69
N SER A 594 -21.90 16.70 40.01
CA SER A 594 -22.09 17.96 40.76
C SER A 594 -20.76 18.68 40.98
N MET A 595 -19.66 17.95 41.17
CA MET A 595 -18.31 18.53 41.18
C MET A 595 -17.91 19.07 39.81
N LEU A 596 -18.14 18.31 38.73
CA LEU A 596 -17.90 18.75 37.35
C LEU A 596 -18.73 19.99 37.00
N SER A 597 -20.03 19.98 37.31
CA SER A 597 -20.91 21.14 37.11
C SER A 597 -20.42 22.37 37.90
N LYS A 598 -20.05 22.22 39.17
CA LYS A 598 -19.48 23.32 39.98
C LYS A 598 -18.15 23.83 39.42
N ALA A 599 -17.25 22.93 39.01
CA ALA A 599 -15.97 23.30 38.42
C ALA A 599 -16.14 24.04 37.08
N MET A 600 -17.05 23.60 36.21
CA MET A 600 -17.35 24.28 34.95
C MET A 600 -18.06 25.62 35.16
N ILE A 601 -18.94 25.74 36.17
CA ILE A 601 -19.50 27.04 36.60
C ILE A 601 -18.39 27.97 37.13
N GLN A 602 -17.42 27.44 37.89
CA GLN A 602 -16.32 28.21 38.46
C GLN A 602 -15.32 28.67 37.38
N GLN A 603 -15.02 27.84 36.38
CA GLN A 603 -14.22 28.21 35.20
C GLN A 603 -14.96 29.17 34.26
N GLY A 604 -16.28 28.98 34.05
CA GLY A 604 -17.11 29.93 33.30
C GLY A 604 -17.12 31.33 33.92
N LYS A 605 -17.14 31.41 35.26
CA LYS A 605 -16.96 32.68 35.99
C LYS A 605 -15.54 33.25 35.89
N PHE A 606 -14.51 32.40 35.77
CA PHE A 606 -13.12 32.81 35.64
C PHE A 606 -12.81 33.45 34.27
N HIS A 607 -13.40 32.92 33.19
CA HIS A 607 -13.25 33.47 31.83
C HIS A 607 -14.23 34.61 31.48
N GLY A 608 -15.16 34.95 32.38
CA GLY A 608 -16.13 36.03 32.22
C GLY A 608 -17.23 35.76 31.18
N GLU A 609 -18.44 36.26 31.44
CA GLU A 609 -19.63 36.06 30.59
C GLU A 609 -19.56 36.77 29.23
N SER A 610 -18.45 37.47 28.96
CA SER A 610 -18.15 38.18 27.71
C SER A 610 -17.41 37.32 26.68
N THR A 611 -16.85 36.16 27.06
CA THR A 611 -16.00 35.34 26.16
C THR A 611 -16.77 34.18 25.54
N MET A 612 -16.41 33.84 24.28
CA MET A 612 -17.00 32.69 23.56
C MET A 612 -16.83 31.36 24.31
N ILE A 613 -15.71 31.19 25.01
CA ILE A 613 -15.43 30.00 25.84
C ILE A 613 -16.32 29.97 27.08
N GLY A 614 -16.48 31.10 27.79
CA GLY A 614 -17.41 31.20 28.92
C GLY A 614 -18.86 30.90 28.54
N LEU A 615 -19.31 31.41 27.37
CA LEU A 615 -20.63 31.12 26.83
C LEU A 615 -20.80 29.65 26.44
N ALA A 616 -19.84 29.05 25.71
CA ALA A 616 -19.90 27.64 25.32
C ALA A 616 -19.95 26.69 26.52
N LEU A 617 -19.13 26.94 27.55
CA LEU A 617 -19.11 26.15 28.78
C LEU A 617 -20.41 26.31 29.59
N ALA A 618 -20.98 27.51 29.64
CA ALA A 618 -22.27 27.73 30.28
C ALA A 618 -23.41 27.01 29.54
N GLU A 619 -23.39 27.01 28.21
CA GLU A 619 -24.46 26.44 27.38
C GLU A 619 -24.50 24.90 27.43
N ILE A 620 -23.34 24.25 27.48
CA ILE A 620 -23.20 22.80 27.70
C ILE A 620 -23.82 22.36 29.04
N VAL A 621 -23.70 23.19 30.09
CA VAL A 621 -24.23 22.89 31.43
C VAL A 621 -25.73 23.19 31.55
N ARG A 622 -26.30 24.04 30.69
CA ARG A 622 -27.66 24.59 30.87
C ARG A 622 -28.79 23.78 30.20
N LYS A 623 -28.49 22.76 29.36
CA LYS A 623 -29.50 22.06 28.54
C LYS A 623 -29.50 20.53 28.67
N GLY A 624 -30.31 20.01 29.61
CA GLY A 624 -31.17 18.81 29.52
C GLY A 624 -30.62 17.41 29.19
N LEU A 625 -29.66 17.29 28.27
CA LEU A 625 -29.47 16.13 27.40
C LEU A 625 -29.29 14.80 28.13
N LEU A 626 -28.55 14.79 29.25
CA LEU A 626 -28.25 13.58 30.01
C LEU A 626 -29.51 12.99 30.69
N MET A 627 -30.44 13.83 31.13
CA MET A 627 -31.67 13.41 31.78
C MET A 627 -32.69 12.89 30.75
N GLU A 628 -32.77 13.55 29.59
CA GLU A 628 -33.60 13.13 28.46
C GLU A 628 -33.10 11.82 27.84
N SER A 629 -31.78 11.65 27.65
CA SER A 629 -31.22 10.40 27.13
C SER A 629 -31.44 9.22 28.09
N MET A 630 -31.35 9.43 29.40
CA MET A 630 -31.68 8.40 30.40
C MET A 630 -33.18 8.05 30.40
N ALA A 631 -34.07 9.01 30.12
CA ALA A 631 -35.49 8.75 29.98
C ALA A 631 -35.81 7.93 28.72
N LEU A 632 -35.26 8.30 27.54
CA LEU A 632 -35.43 7.53 26.30
C LEU A 632 -34.88 6.10 26.45
N TYR A 633 -33.68 5.94 27.01
CA TYR A 633 -33.06 4.63 27.25
C TYR A 633 -33.90 3.76 28.20
N THR A 634 -34.62 4.35 29.15
CA THR A 634 -35.54 3.62 30.02
C THR A 634 -36.74 3.11 29.23
N SER A 635 -37.43 3.97 28.47
CA SER A 635 -38.59 3.56 27.67
C SER A 635 -38.26 2.56 26.54
N MET A 636 -37.02 2.53 26.03
CA MET A 636 -36.59 1.49 25.08
C MET A 636 -36.52 0.08 25.70
N LYS A 637 -36.41 -0.05 27.03
CA LYS A 637 -36.51 -1.36 27.70
C LYS A 637 -37.95 -1.87 27.77
N ASP A 638 -38.92 -0.96 27.84
CA ASP A 638 -40.34 -1.31 27.77
C ASP A 638 -40.71 -1.80 26.37
N TYR A 639 -40.14 -1.19 25.32
CA TYR A 639 -40.25 -1.68 23.94
C TYR A 639 -39.67 -3.10 23.78
N ASP A 640 -38.46 -3.38 24.29
CA ASP A 640 -37.87 -4.74 24.26
C ASP A 640 -38.76 -5.77 24.97
N SER A 641 -39.32 -5.41 26.12
CA SER A 641 -40.25 -6.23 26.89
C SER A 641 -41.52 -6.53 26.10
N MET A 642 -42.09 -5.51 25.45
CA MET A 642 -43.28 -5.62 24.60
C MET A 642 -43.01 -6.42 23.31
N LYS A 643 -41.86 -6.22 22.65
CA LYS A 643 -41.44 -7.00 21.46
C LYS A 643 -41.36 -8.50 21.79
N LYS A 644 -40.75 -8.85 22.93
CA LYS A 644 -40.72 -10.23 23.46
C LYS A 644 -42.12 -10.76 23.83
N LYS A 645 -43.02 -9.92 24.37
CA LYS A 645 -44.43 -10.26 24.64
C LYS A 645 -45.19 -10.55 23.32
N LEU A 646 -44.95 -9.77 22.26
CA LEU A 646 -45.56 -9.95 20.94
C LEU A 646 -45.12 -11.26 20.28
N GLU A 647 -43.82 -11.59 20.28
CA GLU A 647 -43.34 -12.85 19.72
C GLU A 647 -43.95 -14.07 20.40
N ASN A 648 -44.05 -14.05 21.74
CA ASN A 648 -44.72 -15.11 22.50
C ASN A 648 -46.22 -15.20 22.17
N ARG A 649 -46.91 -14.07 21.90
CA ARG A 649 -48.30 -14.08 21.41
C ARG A 649 -48.42 -14.60 19.98
N ARG A 650 -47.47 -14.30 19.09
CA ARG A 650 -47.44 -14.85 17.72
C ARG A 650 -47.27 -16.37 17.76
N LEU A 651 -46.34 -16.88 18.58
CA LEU A 651 -46.12 -18.32 18.74
C LEU A 651 -47.34 -19.05 19.33
N ASP A 652 -48.06 -18.45 20.30
CA ASP A 652 -49.32 -18.99 20.82
C ASP A 652 -50.42 -19.04 19.74
N TYR A 653 -50.53 -17.99 18.92
CA TYR A 653 -51.46 -17.95 17.79
C TYR A 653 -51.08 -18.95 16.68
N ASP A 654 -49.84 -18.94 16.20
CA ASP A 654 -49.33 -19.84 15.17
C ASP A 654 -49.50 -21.31 15.59
N ALA A 655 -49.29 -21.65 16.87
CA ALA A 655 -49.51 -22.98 17.42
C ALA A 655 -51.00 -23.38 17.40
N LYS A 656 -51.91 -22.48 17.78
CA LYS A 656 -53.37 -22.72 17.77
C LYS A 656 -53.95 -22.77 16.36
N LEU A 657 -53.46 -21.95 15.44
CA LEU A 657 -53.78 -22.00 14.01
C LEU A 657 -53.35 -23.35 13.41
N ASN A 658 -52.14 -23.85 13.74
CA ASN A 658 -51.69 -25.18 13.34
C ASN A 658 -52.49 -26.33 13.99
N LYS A 659 -52.99 -26.15 15.22
CA LYS A 659 -53.89 -27.09 15.92
C LYS A 659 -55.28 -27.13 15.26
N PHE A 660 -55.81 -25.99 14.85
CA PHE A 660 -57.07 -25.84 14.12
C PHE A 660 -56.99 -26.47 12.72
N ASN A 661 -56.00 -26.07 11.91
CA ASN A 661 -55.80 -26.56 10.53
C ASN A 661 -55.57 -28.08 10.42
N LYS A 662 -55.21 -28.76 11.52
CA LYS A 662 -55.05 -30.23 11.57
C LYS A 662 -56.32 -30.98 12.00
N SER A 663 -57.39 -30.29 12.41
CA SER A 663 -58.66 -30.91 12.82
C SER A 663 -59.55 -31.21 11.61
N LYS A 664 -59.71 -32.50 11.25
CA LYS A 664 -60.63 -32.95 10.18
C LYS A 664 -62.14 -32.90 10.56
N LYS A 665 -62.50 -32.16 11.60
CA LYS A 665 -63.88 -31.89 12.02
C LYS A 665 -63.97 -30.52 12.67
N ASP A 666 -65.06 -29.81 12.39
CA ASP A 666 -65.38 -28.55 13.04
C ASP A 666 -65.59 -28.77 14.54
N LYS A 667 -64.73 -28.11 15.34
CA LYS A 667 -64.80 -28.08 16.79
C LYS A 667 -64.82 -26.60 17.20
N PRO A 668 -65.98 -26.00 17.48
CA PRO A 668 -66.07 -24.55 17.67
C PRO A 668 -65.14 -24.02 18.77
N GLY A 669 -64.89 -24.80 19.84
CA GLY A 669 -63.92 -24.43 20.88
C GLY A 669 -62.47 -24.27 20.40
N LEU A 670 -62.03 -24.96 19.33
CA LEU A 670 -60.69 -24.75 18.74
C LEU A 670 -60.64 -23.46 17.91
N GLU A 671 -61.74 -23.10 17.27
CA GLU A 671 -61.88 -21.83 16.55
C GLU A 671 -61.91 -20.65 17.52
N GLU A 672 -62.59 -20.81 18.65
CA GLU A 672 -62.66 -19.83 19.75
C GLU A 672 -61.31 -19.69 20.47
N GLU A 673 -60.59 -20.79 20.76
CA GLU A 673 -59.19 -20.76 21.22
C GLU A 673 -58.29 -19.95 20.26
N MET A 674 -58.41 -20.20 18.95
CA MET A 674 -57.62 -19.53 17.90
C MET A 674 -57.97 -18.04 17.81
N LYS A 675 -59.24 -17.67 17.70
CA LYS A 675 -59.72 -16.28 17.67
C LYS A 675 -59.31 -15.50 18.93
N THR A 676 -59.34 -16.15 20.10
CA THR A 676 -58.88 -15.56 21.37
C THR A 676 -57.38 -15.28 21.38
N ALA A 677 -56.57 -16.15 20.76
CA ALA A 677 -55.13 -15.91 20.61
C ALA A 677 -54.84 -14.81 19.56
N GLN A 678 -55.57 -14.81 18.44
CA GLN A 678 -55.47 -13.79 17.40
C GLN A 678 -55.76 -12.40 17.94
N LYS A 679 -56.84 -12.25 18.74
CA LYS A 679 -57.18 -10.98 19.40
C LYS A 679 -56.05 -10.49 20.30
N LYS A 680 -55.47 -11.37 21.13
CA LYS A 680 -54.37 -11.03 22.05
C LYS A 680 -53.05 -10.72 21.33
N TYR A 681 -52.82 -11.28 20.14
CA TYR A 681 -51.72 -10.88 19.27
C TYR A 681 -51.95 -9.49 18.68
N ASN A 682 -53.12 -9.25 18.07
CA ASN A 682 -53.48 -7.95 17.48
C ASN A 682 -53.51 -6.80 18.51
N GLU A 683 -54.02 -7.05 19.73
CA GLU A 683 -53.98 -6.11 20.85
C GLU A 683 -52.53 -5.74 21.20
N THR A 684 -51.64 -6.74 21.33
CA THR A 684 -50.22 -6.50 21.64
C THR A 684 -49.48 -5.84 20.48
N LEU A 685 -49.92 -6.01 19.23
CA LEU A 685 -49.36 -5.36 18.05
C LEU A 685 -49.69 -3.86 18.05
N ALA A 686 -50.96 -3.51 18.26
CA ALA A 686 -51.42 -2.12 18.33
C ALA A 686 -50.79 -1.35 19.51
N ASP A 687 -50.62 -1.99 20.67
CA ASP A 687 -49.86 -1.42 21.81
C ASP A 687 -48.44 -0.97 21.38
N ILE A 688 -47.78 -1.77 20.53
CA ILE A 688 -46.39 -1.54 20.09
C ILE A 688 -46.34 -0.48 18.99
N GLU A 689 -47.24 -0.52 18.01
CA GLU A 689 -47.35 0.51 16.97
C GLU A 689 -47.60 1.90 17.57
N SER A 690 -48.47 1.98 18.59
CA SER A 690 -48.73 3.21 19.36
C SER A 690 -47.47 3.71 20.10
N LEU A 691 -46.74 2.79 20.76
CA LEU A 691 -45.48 3.12 21.44
C LEU A 691 -44.41 3.62 20.47
N MET A 692 -44.32 3.04 19.26
CA MET A 692 -43.38 3.44 18.22
C MET A 692 -43.69 4.82 17.63
N SER A 693 -44.97 5.16 17.38
CA SER A 693 -45.38 6.53 17.00
C SER A 693 -44.99 7.55 18.08
N THR A 694 -45.26 7.21 19.34
CA THR A 694 -44.93 8.06 20.50
C THR A 694 -43.42 8.36 20.59
N PHE A 695 -42.54 7.45 20.17
CA PHE A 695 -41.11 7.74 20.09
C PHE A 695 -40.75 8.73 18.98
N ALA A 696 -41.26 8.53 17.77
CA ALA A 696 -40.99 9.41 16.63
C ALA A 696 -41.46 10.86 16.89
N GLU A 697 -42.65 11.02 17.49
CA GLU A 697 -43.19 12.33 17.86
C GLU A 697 -42.32 13.06 18.91
N ARG A 698 -41.78 12.33 19.89
CA ARG A 698 -40.89 12.90 20.93
C ARG A 698 -39.53 13.31 20.36
N GLU A 699 -38.95 12.52 19.45
CA GLU A 699 -37.70 12.89 18.77
C GLU A 699 -37.87 14.16 17.93
N VAL A 700 -38.94 14.25 17.14
CA VAL A 700 -39.25 15.44 16.32
C VAL A 700 -39.44 16.67 17.20
N LEU A 701 -40.12 16.54 18.34
CA LEU A 701 -40.32 17.65 19.29
C LEU A 701 -39.01 18.10 19.93
N ALA A 702 -38.14 17.18 20.33
CA ALA A 702 -36.83 17.48 20.90
C ALA A 702 -35.88 18.16 19.89
N ILE A 703 -35.83 17.66 18.65
CA ILE A 703 -35.06 18.27 17.56
C ILE A 703 -35.57 19.67 17.26
N LYS A 704 -36.90 19.86 17.16
CA LYS A 704 -37.53 21.16 16.91
C LYS A 704 -37.21 22.17 18.02
N SER A 705 -37.27 21.76 19.29
CA SER A 705 -36.87 22.59 20.44
C SER A 705 -35.40 23.00 20.38
N SER A 706 -34.51 22.05 20.08
CA SER A 706 -33.07 22.28 19.95
C SER A 706 -32.72 23.23 18.79
N MET A 707 -33.39 23.07 17.64
CA MET A 707 -33.20 23.95 16.47
C MET A 707 -33.78 25.35 16.70
N GLN A 708 -34.96 25.47 17.32
CA GLN A 708 -35.53 26.78 17.68
C GLN A 708 -34.58 27.54 18.61
N SER A 709 -34.08 26.90 19.67
CA SER A 709 -33.16 27.56 20.60
C SER A 709 -31.81 27.94 19.97
N LYS A 710 -31.38 27.25 18.90
CA LYS A 710 -30.23 27.68 18.08
C LYS A 710 -30.55 28.88 17.18
N LEU A 711 -31.74 28.94 16.59
CA LEU A 711 -32.22 30.12 15.85
C LEU A 711 -32.30 31.34 16.77
N ASP A 712 -32.89 31.20 17.96
CA ASP A 712 -33.03 32.27 18.94
C ASP A 712 -31.65 32.78 19.44
N SER A 713 -30.71 31.86 19.70
CA SER A 713 -29.32 32.20 20.09
C SER A 713 -28.56 32.92 18.97
N ASN A 714 -28.73 32.49 17.72
CA ASN A 714 -28.12 33.13 16.56
C ASN A 714 -28.72 34.52 16.31
N ALA A 715 -30.04 34.69 16.46
CA ALA A 715 -30.71 35.98 16.37
C ALA A 715 -30.18 36.95 17.44
N ALA A 716 -30.13 36.54 18.71
CA ALA A 716 -29.56 37.35 19.79
C ALA A 716 -28.07 37.69 19.59
N THR A 717 -27.32 36.85 18.87
CA THR A 717 -25.92 37.12 18.48
C THR A 717 -25.83 38.14 17.35
N VAL A 718 -26.72 38.08 16.36
CA VAL A 718 -26.85 39.08 15.29
C VAL A 718 -27.29 40.43 15.86
N ASP A 719 -28.25 40.47 16.78
CA ASP A 719 -28.69 41.70 17.44
C ASP A 719 -27.57 42.34 18.27
N LYS A 720 -26.77 41.53 18.98
CA LYS A 720 -25.54 42.02 19.65
C LYS A 720 -24.54 42.58 18.64
N ALA A 721 -24.31 41.93 17.50
CA ALA A 721 -23.41 42.44 16.47
C ALA A 721 -23.92 43.76 15.85
N ILE A 722 -25.23 43.90 15.64
CA ILE A 722 -25.86 45.16 15.18
C ILE A 722 -25.71 46.27 16.23
N LEU A 723 -25.88 45.96 17.52
CA LEU A 723 -25.71 46.91 18.61
C LEU A 723 -24.25 47.37 18.76
N ILE A 724 -23.29 46.44 18.67
CA ILE A 724 -21.85 46.74 18.67
C ILE A 724 -21.50 47.63 17.46
N ARG A 725 -22.05 47.34 16.27
CA ARG A 725 -21.86 48.16 15.06
C ARG A 725 -22.45 49.56 15.17
N LYS A 726 -23.58 49.72 15.86
CA LYS A 726 -24.15 51.05 16.17
C LYS A 726 -23.27 51.85 17.13
N ASN A 727 -22.69 51.19 18.14
CA ASN A 727 -21.92 51.85 19.19
C ASN A 727 -20.46 52.17 18.80
N SER A 728 -19.89 51.49 17.81
CA SER A 728 -18.48 51.68 17.41
C SER A 728 -18.24 52.78 16.36
N ASN A 729 -19.31 53.37 15.80
CA ASN A 729 -19.27 54.51 14.87
C ASN A 729 -18.44 54.30 13.57
N ILE A 730 -18.16 53.04 13.21
CA ILE A 730 -17.36 52.67 12.04
C ILE A 730 -18.17 52.89 10.75
N LYS A 731 -17.83 53.94 10.00
CA LYS A 731 -18.30 54.18 8.62
C LYS A 731 -17.29 53.70 7.60
N THR A 732 -17.54 52.53 7.02
CA THR A 732 -16.92 52.08 5.75
C THR A 732 -17.95 51.39 4.86
N VAL A 733 -17.69 51.45 3.55
CA VAL A 733 -18.69 51.22 2.49
C VAL A 733 -18.97 49.73 2.29
N LEU A 734 -20.25 49.37 2.21
CA LEU A 734 -20.70 48.12 1.59
C LEU A 734 -20.88 48.35 0.08
N PRO A 735 -20.41 47.44 -0.79
CA PRO A 735 -20.79 47.48 -2.20
C PRO A 735 -22.28 47.15 -2.33
N ALA A 736 -23.05 48.04 -2.95
CA ALA A 736 -24.47 47.81 -3.21
C ALA A 736 -24.65 46.93 -4.45
N GLY A 737 -25.44 45.85 -4.35
CA GLY A 737 -25.74 45.01 -5.52
C GLY A 737 -26.15 43.56 -5.26
N LEU A 738 -27.00 43.26 -4.26
CA LEU A 738 -27.68 41.95 -4.16
C LEU A 738 -28.93 41.99 -3.25
N GLU A 739 -29.89 42.87 -3.57
CA GLU A 739 -31.23 42.79 -2.98
C GLU A 739 -32.06 41.70 -3.66
N THR A 740 -32.04 40.47 -3.11
CA THR A 740 -32.99 39.43 -3.49
C THR A 740 -34.35 39.71 -2.86
N GLN A 741 -35.36 39.91 -3.70
CA GLN A 741 -36.71 40.29 -3.30
C GLN A 741 -37.39 39.24 -2.40
N THR A 742 -37.61 39.54 -1.13
CA THR A 742 -38.61 38.86 -0.30
C THR A 742 -39.93 39.60 -0.38
N THR A 743 -40.81 39.18 -1.28
CA THR A 743 -42.21 39.62 -1.29
C THR A 743 -42.93 39.18 -0.03
N LYS A 744 -43.31 40.12 0.83
CA LYS A 744 -44.43 39.96 1.76
C LYS A 744 -45.43 41.09 1.56
N SER A 745 -46.66 40.69 1.30
CA SER A 745 -47.83 41.56 1.16
C SER A 745 -48.20 42.21 2.49
N GLU A 746 -48.52 43.51 2.42
CA GLU A 746 -49.45 44.24 3.32
C GLU A 746 -49.05 44.32 4.81
N ILE A 747 -49.00 45.51 5.42
CA ILE A 747 -50.18 46.34 5.74
C ILE A 747 -49.81 47.84 5.83
N GLY A 748 -50.60 48.68 5.16
CA GLY A 748 -51.09 49.99 5.64
C GLY A 748 -50.15 51.16 5.98
N ASN A 749 -50.20 52.20 5.14
CA ASN A 749 -50.15 53.65 5.47
C ASN A 749 -48.85 54.29 6.03
N SER A 750 -48.55 55.59 5.79
CA SER A 750 -49.05 56.54 4.76
C SER A 750 -48.19 57.84 4.73
N HIS A 751 -48.13 58.51 3.55
CA HIS A 751 -47.60 59.86 3.29
C HIS A 751 -46.07 60.09 3.49
N GLY A 752 -45.39 60.94 2.71
CA GLY A 752 -45.82 61.68 1.51
C GLY A 752 -44.71 62.52 0.84
N GLU A 753 -44.84 62.67 -0.50
CA GLU A 753 -44.48 63.82 -1.36
C GLU A 753 -43.05 64.43 -1.43
N GLN A 754 -42.49 64.42 -2.66
CA GLN A 754 -41.86 65.56 -3.40
C GLN A 754 -40.50 66.16 -2.92
N GLU A 755 -39.60 66.76 -3.75
CA GLU A 755 -39.55 66.98 -5.22
C GLU A 755 -38.10 67.22 -5.78
N LEU A 756 -37.95 67.16 -7.12
CA LEU A 756 -37.06 67.91 -8.06
C LEU A 756 -35.53 68.21 -7.83
N ARG A 757 -34.70 67.85 -8.85
CA ARG A 757 -33.67 68.66 -9.62
C ARG A 757 -32.52 69.43 -8.90
N SER A 758 -31.40 69.86 -9.52
CA SER A 758 -30.64 69.49 -10.76
C SER A 758 -29.26 70.22 -10.86
N GLU A 759 -28.38 69.79 -11.79
CA GLU A 759 -27.31 70.57 -12.47
C GLU A 759 -25.93 70.89 -11.80
N THR A 760 -25.03 71.49 -12.60
CA THR A 760 -23.56 71.70 -12.44
C THR A 760 -23.20 73.13 -12.98
N PRO A 761 -21.93 73.68 -13.11
CA PRO A 761 -20.57 73.11 -13.03
C PRO A 761 -19.48 74.01 -12.33
N LYS A 762 -18.21 73.92 -12.80
CA LYS A 762 -16.90 74.51 -12.35
C LYS A 762 -16.76 76.05 -12.68
N PRO A 763 -15.60 76.80 -12.61
CA PRO A 763 -14.15 76.44 -12.40
C PRO A 763 -13.20 77.49 -11.69
N ILE A 764 -11.86 77.31 -11.82
CA ILE A 764 -10.71 78.31 -11.86
C ILE A 764 -9.77 78.55 -10.63
N SER A 765 -8.59 77.89 -10.68
CA SER A 765 -7.15 78.32 -10.55
C SER A 765 -6.47 79.07 -9.34
N ASN A 766 -5.12 78.92 -9.31
CA ASN A 766 -4.05 79.88 -8.89
C ASN A 766 -3.69 80.08 -7.38
N VAL A 767 -2.44 80.39 -6.93
CA VAL A 767 -1.07 80.36 -7.54
C VAL A 767 0.09 80.49 -6.48
N SER A 768 1.31 79.96 -6.78
CA SER A 768 2.67 80.32 -6.22
C SER A 768 2.99 80.16 -4.70
N GLY A 769 4.23 79.86 -4.26
CA GLY A 769 5.47 79.45 -4.97
C GLY A 769 6.80 79.86 -4.28
N ASN A 770 7.94 79.65 -4.98
CA ASN A 770 9.32 80.16 -4.73
C ASN A 770 10.15 79.56 -3.56
N ALA A 771 11.50 79.47 -3.58
CA ALA A 771 12.51 79.77 -4.64
C ALA A 771 13.89 79.05 -4.45
N THR A 772 14.54 78.72 -5.60
CA THR A 772 15.95 78.95 -6.07
C THR A 772 17.13 78.99 -5.05
N THR A 773 18.39 78.50 -5.26
CA THR A 773 19.39 78.60 -6.39
C THR A 773 20.60 77.67 -6.04
N ARG A 774 21.24 76.75 -6.81
CA ARG A 774 21.86 76.65 -8.18
C ARG A 774 23.39 76.97 -8.23
N VAL A 775 24.21 76.10 -8.88
CA VAL A 775 25.45 76.35 -9.73
C VAL A 775 26.74 75.47 -9.46
N THR A 776 27.39 75.01 -10.57
CA THR A 776 28.78 74.43 -10.83
C THR A 776 29.36 73.10 -10.29
N ARG A 777 29.36 72.07 -11.18
CA ARG A 777 30.50 71.38 -11.87
C ARG A 777 31.79 70.82 -11.17
N ASN A 778 31.99 69.51 -11.42
CA ASN A 778 33.23 68.80 -11.87
C ASN A 778 34.44 68.56 -10.92
N ALA A 779 34.64 67.30 -10.49
CA ALA A 779 35.88 66.51 -10.59
C ALA A 779 35.62 65.02 -10.20
N SER A 780 36.53 64.09 -10.53
CA SER A 780 36.31 62.63 -10.43
C SER A 780 37.24 61.89 -9.45
N VAL A 781 36.70 60.97 -8.64
CA VAL A 781 37.44 59.88 -7.96
C VAL A 781 36.54 58.64 -7.86
N ASN A 782 37.06 57.45 -8.17
CA ASN A 782 36.34 56.18 -7.98
C ASN A 782 36.26 55.78 -6.49
N ARG A 783 35.15 55.17 -6.08
CA ARG A 783 35.01 54.38 -4.84
C ARG A 783 34.28 53.07 -5.19
N PRO A 784 34.48 51.98 -4.42
CA PRO A 784 33.77 50.73 -4.65
C PRO A 784 32.26 50.93 -4.50
N GLU A 785 31.48 50.19 -5.31
CA GLU A 785 30.03 50.14 -5.17
C GLU A 785 29.67 49.50 -3.83
N LYS A 786 28.76 50.15 -3.09
CA LYS A 786 28.16 49.54 -1.90
C LYS A 786 27.06 48.58 -2.34
N GLU A 787 27.06 47.37 -1.84
CA GLU A 787 25.93 46.47 -2.02
C GLU A 787 24.75 46.96 -1.17
N ILE A 788 23.63 47.27 -1.84
CA ILE A 788 22.39 47.73 -1.19
C ILE A 788 21.33 46.65 -1.37
N VAL A 789 20.69 46.27 -0.27
CA VAL A 789 19.63 45.26 -0.23
C VAL A 789 18.36 45.81 0.41
N GLU A 790 17.24 45.27 -0.04
CA GLU A 790 15.89 45.67 0.37
C GLU A 790 15.25 44.59 1.24
N ALA A 791 14.77 44.96 2.42
CA ALA A 791 14.05 44.04 3.31
C ALA A 791 12.71 43.62 2.70
N LEU A 792 12.51 42.31 2.51
CA LEU A 792 11.26 41.72 2.00
C LEU A 792 10.23 41.44 3.11
N TYR A 793 10.69 41.35 4.36
CA TYR A 793 9.94 41.00 5.55
C TYR A 793 10.47 41.80 6.75
N ASP A 794 9.65 41.96 7.78
CA ASP A 794 10.05 42.57 9.05
C ASP A 794 10.87 41.58 9.88
N PHE A 795 11.95 42.03 10.51
CA PHE A 795 12.76 41.27 11.46
C PHE A 795 13.10 42.17 12.66
N THR A 796 12.94 41.65 13.87
CA THR A 796 13.21 42.35 15.11
C THR A 796 14.41 41.69 15.79
N ALA A 797 15.44 42.47 16.10
CA ALA A 797 16.57 42.01 16.89
C ALA A 797 16.12 41.55 18.29
N GLU A 798 16.51 40.33 18.67
CA GLU A 798 16.32 39.77 20.02
C GLU A 798 17.62 39.81 20.84
N ASN A 799 18.80 39.89 20.19
CA ASN A 799 20.11 39.90 20.84
C ASN A 799 20.93 41.19 20.58
N GLU A 800 21.84 41.55 21.51
CA GLU A 800 22.79 42.65 21.32
C GLU A 800 23.78 42.32 20.18
N GLY A 801 23.60 42.98 19.02
CA GLY A 801 24.41 42.78 17.82
C GLY A 801 23.60 42.46 16.56
N GLU A 802 22.31 42.17 16.70
CA GLU A 802 21.36 42.05 15.58
C GLU A 802 20.82 43.42 15.13
N LEU A 803 20.41 43.52 13.87
CA LEU A 803 19.84 44.72 13.27
C LEU A 803 18.35 44.50 12.95
N SER A 804 17.46 45.18 13.67
CA SER A 804 16.04 45.24 13.30
C SER A 804 15.86 45.93 11.94
N ILE A 805 15.05 45.33 11.07
CA ILE A 805 14.75 45.82 9.72
C ILE A 805 13.26 45.72 9.44
N SER A 806 12.68 46.75 8.81
CA SER A 806 11.27 46.78 8.39
C SER A 806 11.15 46.53 6.89
N LYS A 807 10.05 45.94 6.44
CA LYS A 807 9.81 45.64 5.02
C LYS A 807 9.84 46.91 4.16
N GLY A 808 10.80 46.97 3.24
CA GLY A 808 11.10 48.11 2.37
C GLY A 808 12.36 48.91 2.75
N ASP A 809 12.96 48.64 3.91
CA ASP A 809 14.21 49.25 4.35
C ASP A 809 15.37 48.92 3.39
N LYS A 810 16.31 49.86 3.24
CA LYS A 810 17.44 49.76 2.31
C LYS A 810 18.77 49.70 3.07
N ILE A 811 19.16 48.48 3.40
CA ILE A 811 20.33 48.19 4.22
C ILE A 811 21.58 48.24 3.33
N ASN A 812 22.64 48.87 3.81
CA ASN A 812 23.96 48.81 3.19
C ASN A 812 24.67 47.56 3.73
N VAL A 813 24.93 46.56 2.88
CA VAL A 813 25.73 45.40 3.30
C VAL A 813 27.19 45.83 3.42
N THR A 814 27.85 45.40 4.49
CA THR A 814 29.27 45.67 4.75
C THR A 814 30.12 44.40 4.87
N GLU A 815 29.53 43.28 5.29
CA GLU A 815 30.19 41.98 5.37
C GLU A 815 29.17 40.85 5.23
N HIS A 816 29.55 39.73 4.63
CA HIS A 816 28.76 38.49 4.62
C HIS A 816 29.46 37.51 5.58
N ILE A 817 28.77 37.09 6.64
CA ILE A 817 29.36 36.22 7.67
C ILE A 817 29.26 34.76 7.24
N ASP A 818 28.08 34.34 6.80
CA ASP A 818 27.82 33.04 6.19
C ASP A 818 26.66 33.14 5.16
N GLU A 819 26.13 31.99 4.71
CA GLU A 819 25.02 31.93 3.76
C GLU A 819 23.66 32.35 4.37
N GLY A 820 23.55 32.41 5.71
CA GLY A 820 22.34 32.76 6.45
C GLY A 820 22.34 34.17 7.05
N TRP A 821 23.50 34.75 7.39
CA TRP A 821 23.63 36.02 8.11
C TRP A 821 24.59 37.01 7.45
N TRP A 822 24.12 38.23 7.22
CA TRP A 822 24.90 39.34 6.68
C TRP A 822 24.96 40.50 7.70
N TYR A 823 26.08 41.24 7.71
CA TYR A 823 26.28 42.40 8.58
C TYR A 823 26.18 43.70 7.76
N GLY A 824 25.38 44.66 8.23
CA GLY A 824 25.14 45.90 7.50
C GLY A 824 24.68 47.07 8.36
N GLU A 825 24.32 48.16 7.69
CA GLU A 825 23.97 49.45 8.29
C GLU A 825 22.65 50.00 7.72
N ASN A 826 21.70 50.30 8.61
CA ASN A 826 20.39 50.90 8.35
C ASN A 826 20.18 52.08 9.31
N ASP A 827 19.95 53.28 8.78
CA ASP A 827 19.80 54.55 9.53
C ASP A 827 20.79 54.76 10.72
N GLY A 828 22.04 54.32 10.54
CA GLY A 828 23.13 54.48 11.51
C GLY A 828 23.25 53.37 12.56
N TYR A 829 22.28 52.46 12.64
CA TYR A 829 22.37 51.22 13.43
C TYR A 829 23.10 50.14 12.62
N LYS A 830 23.88 49.30 13.30
CA LYS A 830 24.70 48.25 12.69
C LYS A 830 24.53 46.93 13.43
N GLY A 831 24.44 45.85 12.67
CA GLY A 831 24.27 44.51 13.22
C GLY A 831 24.07 43.46 12.14
N ILE A 832 23.90 42.21 12.58
CA ILE A 832 23.57 41.08 11.72
C ILE A 832 22.06 41.01 11.43
N PHE A 833 21.71 40.58 10.23
CA PHE A 833 20.33 40.30 9.83
C PHE A 833 20.28 39.09 8.87
N PRO A 834 19.13 38.40 8.74
CA PRO A 834 19.05 37.20 7.91
C PRO A 834 19.16 37.51 6.41
N ALA A 835 20.04 36.80 5.71
CA ALA A 835 20.28 36.93 4.27
C ALA A 835 19.03 36.63 3.42
N ASN A 836 18.20 35.70 3.88
CA ASN A 836 16.93 35.32 3.24
C ASN A 836 15.78 36.31 3.48
N TYR A 837 15.94 37.31 4.36
CA TYR A 837 14.94 38.37 4.60
C TYR A 837 15.13 39.56 3.65
N VAL A 838 16.18 39.58 2.84
CA VAL A 838 16.54 40.72 1.97
C VAL A 838 16.69 40.34 0.50
N ARG A 839 16.65 41.35 -0.39
CA ARG A 839 16.86 41.23 -1.84
C ARG A 839 17.85 42.28 -2.34
N ARG A 840 18.89 41.86 -3.07
CA ARG A 840 19.84 42.76 -3.75
C ARG A 840 19.13 43.70 -4.73
N ILE A 841 19.35 45.02 -4.61
CA ILE A 841 19.00 46.01 -5.64
C ILE A 841 20.26 46.37 -6.42
N SER A 842 20.57 45.60 -7.47
CA SER A 842 21.52 46.03 -8.50
C SER A 842 20.83 46.99 -9.48
N SER A 843 21.44 48.15 -9.73
CA SER A 843 20.86 49.15 -10.62
C SER A 843 21.16 48.89 -12.09
N VAL A 844 20.14 48.56 -12.89
CA VAL A 844 19.80 49.16 -14.21
C VAL A 844 18.49 48.52 -14.71
N ALA A 845 17.64 49.29 -15.39
CA ALA A 845 16.29 48.88 -15.77
C ALA A 845 16.16 48.38 -17.22
N HIS A 846 15.11 47.60 -17.48
CA HIS A 846 14.61 47.31 -18.83
C HIS A 846 13.73 48.44 -19.36
N GLU A 847 13.91 48.81 -20.64
CA GLU A 847 12.90 49.53 -21.43
C GLU A 847 13.00 49.13 -22.92
N ALA A 848 12.05 49.54 -23.77
CA ALA A 848 11.69 48.81 -24.99
C ALA A 848 11.88 49.55 -26.35
N GLU A 849 11.86 48.76 -27.44
CA GLU A 849 11.64 49.09 -28.87
C GLU A 849 12.11 50.45 -29.46
N GLY A 850 13.11 50.45 -30.36
CA GLY A 850 13.55 51.68 -31.06
C GLY A 850 14.44 51.55 -32.31
N ARG A 851 13.83 51.30 -33.47
CA ARG A 851 14.34 51.41 -34.87
C ARG A 851 15.73 52.05 -35.17
N LYS A 852 16.45 51.38 -36.09
CA LYS A 852 17.31 51.88 -37.23
C LYS A 852 18.81 52.25 -37.04
N SER A 853 19.66 51.40 -37.67
CA SER A 853 20.46 51.69 -38.88
C SER A 853 21.96 52.06 -38.82
N MET A 854 22.76 51.33 -39.63
CA MET A 854 24.08 51.68 -40.24
C MET A 854 25.34 51.75 -39.34
N ARG A 855 26.59 51.42 -39.79
CA ARG A 855 27.10 50.84 -41.07
C ARG A 855 28.60 50.48 -40.99
N SER A 856 29.02 49.30 -41.49
CA SER A 856 30.35 48.97 -42.10
C SER A 856 30.47 47.45 -42.36
N THR A 857 30.36 46.93 -43.60
CA THR A 857 31.43 46.66 -44.61
C THR A 857 32.48 45.61 -44.20
N SER A 858 32.82 44.58 -45.00
CA SER A 858 32.38 44.09 -46.34
C SER A 858 32.91 42.64 -46.54
N ASN A 859 32.83 41.88 -47.66
CA ASN A 859 32.47 42.10 -49.08
C ASN A 859 32.08 40.74 -49.75
N GLY A 860 31.77 40.71 -51.07
CA GLY A 860 31.60 39.49 -51.89
C GLY A 860 30.16 38.94 -51.94
N SER A 861 29.26 39.27 -52.89
CA SER A 861 29.37 39.45 -54.36
C SER A 861 29.71 38.14 -55.08
N VAL A 862 28.89 37.54 -55.97
CA VAL A 862 27.56 37.87 -56.59
C VAL A 862 26.95 36.53 -57.12
N THR A 863 25.75 36.27 -57.69
CA THR A 863 24.52 36.89 -58.29
C THR A 863 23.34 35.89 -58.08
N SER A 864 22.04 36.10 -58.36
CA SER A 864 21.16 37.29 -58.51
C SER A 864 19.68 36.88 -58.63
N ASN A 865 18.74 37.67 -58.07
CA ASN A 865 17.29 37.79 -58.43
C ASN A 865 16.37 36.53 -58.33
N ARG A 866 15.06 36.60 -58.01
CA ARG A 866 14.16 37.68 -57.50
C ARG A 866 12.90 37.04 -56.83
N LYS A 867 12.27 37.76 -55.90
CA LYS A 867 10.91 37.52 -55.32
C LYS A 867 9.83 38.20 -56.22
N PRO A 868 8.46 38.15 -56.03
CA PRO A 868 7.66 37.86 -54.81
C PRO A 868 6.33 37.02 -55.01
N VAL A 869 5.74 36.32 -54.01
CA VAL A 869 4.65 36.68 -53.03
C VAL A 869 3.16 36.49 -53.47
N VAL A 870 2.38 35.78 -52.62
CA VAL A 870 0.89 35.76 -52.41
C VAL A 870 -0.03 34.83 -53.26
N GLN A 871 -1.16 34.52 -52.61
CA GLN A 871 -2.09 33.37 -52.65
C GLN A 871 -3.04 33.20 -53.86
N ALA A 872 -3.50 31.95 -54.01
CA ALA A 872 -4.88 31.50 -54.34
C ALA A 872 -5.59 31.97 -55.63
N SER A 873 -5.76 31.03 -56.57
CA SER A 873 -7.09 30.45 -56.90
C SER A 873 -6.94 29.31 -57.92
N SER A 874 -8.04 28.62 -58.28
CA SER A 874 -8.01 27.39 -59.08
C SER A 874 -8.26 27.63 -60.58
N ARG A 875 -7.40 27.04 -61.43
CA ARG A 875 -7.69 26.52 -62.80
C ARG A 875 -6.45 25.86 -63.44
N ARG A 876 -6.67 24.83 -64.27
CA ARG A 876 -5.75 24.34 -65.34
C ARG A 876 -6.16 25.06 -66.67
N PRO A 877 -5.66 24.77 -67.91
CA PRO A 877 -4.70 23.73 -68.38
C PRO A 877 -3.76 24.19 -69.55
N ILE A 878 -3.24 23.22 -70.34
CA ILE A 878 -2.77 23.29 -71.76
C ILE A 878 -1.36 23.86 -72.06
N VAL A 879 -0.50 23.02 -72.67
CA VAL A 879 0.12 23.19 -74.03
C VAL A 879 0.36 21.76 -74.65
N PRO A 880 0.80 21.55 -75.92
CA PRO A 880 0.11 20.65 -76.86
C PRO A 880 0.94 19.37 -77.23
N ASP A 881 0.69 18.53 -78.25
CA ASP A 881 -0.07 18.68 -79.51
C ASP A 881 -0.64 17.37 -80.10
N TRP A 882 -1.29 17.44 -81.28
CA TRP A 882 -2.30 16.51 -81.83
C TRP A 882 -1.89 15.85 -83.19
N PRO A 883 -2.24 14.57 -83.48
CA PRO A 883 -3.46 14.25 -84.25
C PRO A 883 -4.27 12.97 -83.93
N THR A 884 -5.56 13.02 -84.32
CA THR A 884 -6.56 11.97 -84.67
C THR A 884 -6.10 10.52 -84.95
N MET A 885 -6.92 9.46 -84.82
CA MET A 885 -8.36 9.32 -84.49
C MET A 885 -8.62 7.97 -83.76
N GLY A 886 -9.74 7.82 -83.04
CA GLY A 886 -9.90 6.75 -82.03
C GLY A 886 -10.42 5.38 -82.47
N LYS A 887 -10.12 4.37 -81.64
CA LYS A 887 -10.98 3.24 -81.22
C LYS A 887 -10.35 2.59 -79.98
N GLY A 888 -11.16 2.20 -78.99
CA GLY A 888 -10.68 1.66 -77.71
C GLY A 888 -10.72 0.12 -77.63
N PHE A 889 -9.90 -0.45 -76.74
CA PHE A 889 -10.02 -1.83 -76.27
C PHE A 889 -9.73 -1.91 -74.77
N ALA A 890 -10.41 -2.82 -74.06
CA ALA A 890 -10.39 -2.93 -72.61
C ALA A 890 -9.35 -3.95 -72.09
N VAL A 891 -8.84 -3.72 -70.87
CA VAL A 891 -8.00 -4.69 -70.14
C VAL A 891 -8.89 -5.79 -69.54
N ASN A 892 -8.49 -7.05 -69.71
CA ASN A 892 -9.40 -8.19 -69.58
C ASN A 892 -9.47 -8.78 -68.15
N SER A 893 -10.49 -8.35 -67.39
CA SER A 893 -10.81 -8.82 -66.03
C SER A 893 -10.74 -10.35 -65.83
N LYS A 894 -11.19 -11.14 -66.82
CA LYS A 894 -11.24 -12.62 -66.71
C LYS A 894 -9.87 -13.26 -66.48
N ALA A 895 -8.77 -12.59 -66.86
CA ALA A 895 -7.42 -13.08 -66.65
C ALA A 895 -6.98 -13.01 -65.17
N GLN A 896 -7.60 -12.15 -64.36
CA GLN A 896 -7.28 -11.98 -62.95
C GLN A 896 -8.16 -12.90 -62.07
N GLU A 897 -9.48 -12.94 -62.30
CA GLU A 897 -10.35 -13.95 -61.68
C GLU A 897 -9.83 -15.38 -61.93
N GLY A 898 -9.32 -15.65 -63.14
CA GLY A 898 -8.75 -16.96 -63.50
C GLY A 898 -7.47 -17.34 -62.74
N ARG A 899 -6.77 -16.36 -62.14
CA ARG A 899 -5.61 -16.59 -61.25
C ARG A 899 -6.07 -16.78 -59.81
N GLU A 900 -6.98 -15.93 -59.33
CA GLU A 900 -7.54 -15.98 -57.98
C GLU A 900 -8.32 -17.30 -57.74
N ARG A 901 -9.16 -17.72 -58.69
CA ARG A 901 -9.84 -19.02 -58.64
C ARG A 901 -8.87 -20.21 -58.69
N LYS A 902 -7.73 -20.09 -59.39
CA LYS A 902 -6.67 -21.12 -59.38
C LYS A 902 -5.91 -21.17 -58.05
N ALA A 903 -5.68 -20.01 -57.41
CA ALA A 903 -5.09 -19.95 -56.07
C ALA A 903 -6.02 -20.60 -55.03
N ALA A 904 -7.27 -20.18 -54.98
CA ALA A 904 -8.27 -20.74 -54.05
C ALA A 904 -8.49 -22.25 -54.26
N HIS A 905 -8.54 -22.73 -55.51
CA HIS A 905 -8.67 -24.17 -55.79
C HIS A 905 -7.41 -24.96 -55.39
N LYS A 906 -6.20 -24.38 -55.52
CA LYS A 906 -4.96 -25.00 -55.03
C LYS A 906 -4.98 -25.11 -53.49
N GLU A 907 -5.33 -24.04 -52.81
CA GLU A 907 -5.40 -23.94 -51.34
C GLU A 907 -6.45 -24.88 -50.73
N MET A 908 -7.62 -24.98 -51.39
CA MET A 908 -8.68 -25.94 -51.01
C MET A 908 -8.24 -27.39 -51.22
N LYS A 909 -7.46 -27.68 -52.28
CA LYS A 909 -6.92 -29.02 -52.55
C LYS A 909 -5.85 -29.42 -51.53
N THR A 910 -4.96 -28.51 -51.13
CA THR A 910 -4.02 -28.77 -50.02
C THR A 910 -4.76 -29.04 -48.71
N ARG A 911 -5.82 -28.29 -48.39
CA ARG A 911 -6.65 -28.59 -47.19
C ARG A 911 -7.37 -29.93 -47.25
N GLU A 912 -7.81 -30.38 -48.42
CA GLU A 912 -8.34 -31.74 -48.56
C GLU A 912 -7.26 -32.82 -48.38
N GLU A 913 -6.05 -32.57 -48.86
CA GLU A 913 -4.92 -33.51 -48.76
C GLU A 913 -4.41 -33.58 -47.31
N GLU A 914 -4.26 -32.45 -46.63
CA GLU A 914 -4.01 -32.34 -45.18
C GLU A 914 -5.08 -33.08 -44.38
N LYS A 915 -6.36 -32.83 -44.63
CA LYS A 915 -7.45 -33.47 -43.89
C LYS A 915 -7.57 -34.98 -44.16
N LYS A 916 -7.25 -35.44 -45.38
CA LYS A 916 -7.13 -36.88 -45.70
C LYS A 916 -5.91 -37.51 -45.02
N GLN A 917 -4.85 -36.74 -44.78
CA GLN A 917 -3.68 -37.17 -44.01
C GLN A 917 -4.00 -37.25 -42.51
N GLU A 918 -4.70 -36.26 -41.94
CA GLU A 918 -5.21 -36.30 -40.56
C GLU A 918 -6.19 -37.47 -40.35
N GLU A 919 -7.10 -37.72 -41.28
CA GLU A 919 -8.00 -38.89 -41.22
C GLU A 919 -7.25 -40.21 -41.32
N LYS A 920 -6.15 -40.29 -42.09
CA LYS A 920 -5.27 -41.47 -42.11
C LYS A 920 -4.57 -41.67 -40.78
N VAL A 921 -3.91 -40.64 -40.24
CA VAL A 921 -3.21 -40.71 -38.96
C VAL A 921 -4.19 -41.05 -37.82
N SER A 922 -5.38 -40.46 -37.82
CA SER A 922 -6.45 -40.78 -36.87
C SER A 922 -6.90 -42.25 -36.96
N LYS A 923 -7.03 -42.80 -38.18
CA LYS A 923 -7.37 -44.23 -38.38
C LYS A 923 -6.20 -45.15 -38.00
N GLU A 924 -4.96 -44.78 -38.27
CA GLU A 924 -3.76 -45.51 -37.83
C GLU A 924 -3.65 -45.55 -36.30
N TRP A 925 -3.93 -44.45 -35.61
CA TRP A 925 -4.00 -44.39 -34.14
C TRP A 925 -5.17 -45.21 -33.55
N GLN A 926 -6.25 -45.43 -34.29
CA GLN A 926 -7.37 -46.27 -33.83
C GLN A 926 -7.09 -47.79 -33.94
N VAL A 927 -6.18 -48.23 -34.81
CA VAL A 927 -5.79 -49.66 -34.94
C VAL A 927 -4.62 -50.01 -33.99
N GLY A 928 -4.59 -49.39 -32.80
CA GLY A 928 -3.56 -49.60 -31.77
C GLY A 928 -4.02 -50.29 -30.48
N ALA A 929 -5.33 -50.58 -30.32
CA ALA A 929 -5.92 -50.87 -29.00
C ALA A 929 -6.71 -52.20 -28.92
N LYS A 930 -6.06 -53.36 -29.10
CA LYS A 930 -6.61 -54.67 -28.70
C LYS A 930 -5.62 -55.54 -27.91
N THR A 931 -5.80 -55.50 -26.58
CA THR A 931 -5.51 -56.56 -25.60
C THR A 931 -4.15 -57.28 -25.67
N LYS A 932 -3.18 -56.79 -24.88
CA LYS A 932 -2.16 -57.63 -24.22
C LYS A 932 -2.08 -57.30 -22.73
N SER A 933 -1.60 -58.24 -21.92
CA SER A 933 -1.64 -58.15 -20.46
C SER A 933 -0.66 -57.12 -19.89
N SER A 934 -1.14 -56.32 -18.94
CA SER A 934 -0.39 -55.28 -18.20
C SER A 934 1.00 -55.72 -17.71
N LYS A 935 1.15 -57.01 -17.35
CA LYS A 935 2.38 -57.53 -16.76
C LYS A 935 3.58 -57.56 -17.72
N GLN A 936 3.36 -57.72 -19.03
CA GLN A 936 4.46 -57.74 -20.02
C GLN A 936 4.95 -56.32 -20.36
N VAL A 937 4.04 -55.36 -20.52
CA VAL A 937 4.36 -53.96 -20.82
C VAL A 937 5.26 -53.35 -19.74
N SER A 938 5.06 -53.70 -18.46
CA SER A 938 5.91 -53.24 -17.36
C SER A 938 7.36 -53.73 -17.45
N GLU A 939 7.61 -54.91 -18.02
CA GLU A 939 8.97 -55.46 -18.16
C GLU A 939 9.68 -54.93 -19.41
N GLU A 940 8.97 -54.73 -20.52
CA GLU A 940 9.52 -54.10 -21.71
C GLU A 940 9.86 -52.63 -21.46
N GLN A 941 8.99 -51.87 -20.78
CA GLN A 941 9.28 -50.49 -20.39
C GLN A 941 10.53 -50.41 -19.50
N LYS A 942 10.63 -51.26 -18.46
CA LYS A 942 11.83 -51.30 -17.58
C LYS A 942 13.11 -51.69 -18.32
N ARG A 943 13.03 -52.49 -19.39
CA ARG A 943 14.18 -52.79 -20.26
C ARG A 943 14.55 -51.58 -21.12
N HIS A 944 13.57 -50.89 -21.69
CA HIS A 944 13.77 -49.68 -22.49
C HIS A 944 14.37 -48.53 -21.66
N ASP A 945 13.81 -48.23 -20.49
CA ASP A 945 14.30 -47.20 -19.56
C ASP A 945 15.75 -47.49 -19.12
N LYS A 946 16.07 -48.77 -18.86
CA LYS A 946 17.43 -49.20 -18.50
C LYS A 946 18.41 -49.11 -19.67
N ALA A 947 17.95 -49.32 -20.91
CA ALA A 947 18.75 -49.12 -22.11
C ALA A 947 19.03 -47.63 -22.36
N GLN A 948 18.02 -46.75 -22.23
CA GLN A 948 18.21 -45.31 -22.38
C GLN A 948 19.14 -44.73 -21.32
N ARG A 949 19.00 -45.11 -20.03
CA ARG A 949 19.93 -44.68 -18.97
C ARG A 949 21.37 -45.17 -19.18
N LYS A 950 21.58 -46.30 -19.86
CA LYS A 950 22.93 -46.75 -20.27
C LYS A 950 23.49 -45.86 -21.38
N LEU A 951 22.69 -45.58 -22.41
CA LEU A 951 23.07 -44.74 -23.54
C LEU A 951 23.36 -43.29 -23.11
N GLU A 952 22.58 -42.76 -22.18
CA GLU A 952 22.75 -41.43 -21.57
C GLU A 952 24.04 -41.34 -20.74
N ARG A 953 24.38 -42.39 -19.98
CA ARG A 953 25.64 -42.44 -19.24
C ARG A 953 26.84 -42.57 -20.18
N GLU A 954 26.77 -43.41 -21.21
CA GLU A 954 27.82 -43.51 -22.24
C GLU A 954 28.01 -42.19 -23.00
N ARG A 955 26.94 -41.39 -23.16
CA ARG A 955 27.00 -40.04 -23.73
C ARG A 955 27.67 -39.04 -22.79
N LEU A 956 27.42 -39.10 -21.48
CA LEU A 956 28.08 -38.25 -20.47
C LEU A 956 29.57 -38.62 -20.32
N GLU A 957 29.90 -39.91 -20.24
CA GLU A 957 31.28 -40.41 -20.22
C GLU A 957 32.06 -39.94 -21.47
N ALA A 958 31.42 -39.93 -22.65
CA ALA A 958 31.99 -39.37 -23.89
C ALA A 958 32.14 -37.83 -23.87
N GLN A 959 31.26 -37.10 -23.17
CA GLN A 959 31.37 -35.65 -23.01
C GLN A 959 32.52 -35.27 -22.06
N GLU A 960 32.67 -35.95 -20.92
CA GLU A 960 33.83 -35.75 -20.03
C GLU A 960 35.15 -36.05 -20.74
N ALA A 961 35.23 -37.15 -21.50
CA ALA A 961 36.39 -37.49 -22.32
C ALA A 961 36.69 -36.44 -23.41
N THR A 962 35.68 -35.70 -23.86
CA THR A 962 35.84 -34.62 -24.85
C THR A 962 36.31 -33.31 -24.21
N GLU A 963 35.86 -32.97 -23.00
CA GLU A 963 36.37 -31.79 -22.27
C GLU A 963 37.83 -31.98 -21.84
N LEU A 964 38.18 -33.15 -21.29
CA LEU A 964 39.55 -33.49 -20.89
C LEU A 964 40.55 -33.48 -22.08
N GLY A 965 40.06 -33.56 -23.32
CA GLY A 965 40.88 -33.48 -24.53
C GLY A 965 41.24 -32.06 -25.02
N LYS A 966 40.67 -30.99 -24.43
CA LYS A 966 40.79 -29.62 -24.99
C LYS A 966 42.03 -28.84 -24.55
N LEU A 967 42.76 -29.28 -23.52
CA LEU A 967 43.96 -28.61 -23.04
C LEU A 967 45.21 -29.10 -23.79
N LYS A 968 45.77 -28.25 -24.67
CA LYS A 968 47.10 -28.45 -25.28
C LYS A 968 48.14 -27.47 -24.73
N PRO A 969 49.43 -27.87 -24.62
CA PRO A 969 50.41 -27.17 -23.80
C PRO A 969 51.35 -26.24 -24.59
N VAL A 970 52.12 -25.43 -23.85
CA VAL A 970 53.30 -24.68 -24.34
C VAL A 970 54.57 -25.24 -23.68
N HIS A 971 55.71 -25.10 -24.35
CA HIS A 971 57.00 -25.78 -24.14
C HIS A 971 58.15 -24.73 -24.01
N PRO A 972 59.42 -25.10 -23.71
CA PRO A 972 59.95 -26.32 -23.07
C PRO A 972 61.18 -26.14 -22.10
N LEU A 973 61.27 -26.99 -21.07
CA LEU A 973 62.49 -27.66 -20.53
C LEU A 973 63.66 -26.78 -19.97
N PRO A 974 64.59 -27.30 -19.14
CA PRO A 974 64.96 -28.70 -18.77
C PRO A 974 64.60 -29.05 -17.29
N LYS A 975 64.89 -30.18 -16.60
CA LYS A 975 65.36 -31.59 -16.79
C LYS A 975 65.17 -32.33 -15.41
N GLU A 976 65.36 -33.64 -15.15
CA GLU A 976 65.67 -34.89 -15.88
C GLU A 976 65.15 -36.13 -15.10
N LYS A 977 65.40 -37.35 -15.64
CA LYS A 977 65.62 -38.65 -14.95
C LYS A 977 64.63 -39.21 -13.88
N LYS A 978 63.66 -39.98 -14.42
CA LYS A 978 63.45 -41.44 -14.23
C LYS A 978 62.91 -42.06 -12.90
N ALA A 979 61.81 -42.81 -13.10
CA ALA A 979 61.52 -44.21 -12.66
C ALA A 979 60.69 -44.51 -11.38
N SER A 980 59.40 -44.87 -11.60
CA SER A 980 58.77 -46.21 -11.40
C SER A 980 58.91 -47.02 -10.08
N PRO A 981 57.97 -47.97 -9.76
CA PRO A 981 56.50 -47.93 -9.76
C PRO A 981 55.85 -48.66 -8.50
N VAL A 982 54.58 -49.11 -8.57
CA VAL A 982 53.90 -50.20 -7.78
C VAL A 982 52.94 -49.88 -6.58
N VAL A 983 51.61 -49.86 -6.87
CA VAL A 983 50.48 -50.66 -6.28
C VAL A 983 50.30 -50.88 -4.74
N LYS A 984 49.15 -50.38 -4.19
CA LYS A 984 48.29 -50.82 -3.02
C LYS A 984 48.96 -51.12 -1.64
N THR A 985 48.44 -50.68 -0.48
CA THR A 985 47.21 -51.19 0.21
C THR A 985 46.93 -50.47 1.56
N ALA A 986 45.65 -50.30 1.93
CA ALA A 986 44.97 -50.04 3.23
C ALA A 986 45.65 -49.45 4.51
N MET A 987 44.94 -48.44 5.09
CA MET A 987 44.60 -48.21 6.53
C MET A 987 45.66 -48.05 7.66
N SER A 988 45.88 -46.80 8.10
CA SER A 988 45.93 -46.30 9.52
C SER A 988 46.08 -44.77 9.47
N ILE A 989 45.25 -43.91 10.08
CA ILE A 989 45.18 -43.50 11.51
C ILE A 989 46.53 -43.12 12.15
N GLN A 990 46.67 -41.81 12.43
CA GLN A 990 47.47 -41.04 13.41
C GLN A 990 47.90 -39.71 12.73
N SER A 991 47.75 -38.48 13.25
CA SER A 991 47.89 -37.86 14.61
C SER A 991 49.34 -37.53 15.00
N SER A 992 49.54 -36.45 15.77
CA SER A 992 50.79 -35.67 15.97
C SER A 992 51.14 -34.80 14.73
N ALA A 993 51.48 -33.50 14.83
CA ALA A 993 52.37 -32.71 15.73
C ALA A 993 53.87 -32.83 15.33
N SER A 994 54.75 -31.84 15.56
CA SER A 994 54.63 -30.62 16.38
C SER A 994 55.56 -29.48 15.93
N SER A 995 55.20 -28.25 16.32
CA SER A 995 56.05 -27.08 16.71
C SER A 995 57.57 -27.07 16.49
N VAL A 996 58.13 -25.92 16.08
CA VAL A 996 59.34 -25.33 16.70
C VAL A 996 59.50 -23.82 16.41
N THR A 997 59.98 -23.14 17.45
CA THR A 997 60.58 -21.80 17.67
C THR A 997 61.41 -21.14 16.53
N SER A 998 61.83 -19.86 16.55
CA SER A 998 61.73 -18.69 17.48
C SER A 998 62.37 -17.43 16.84
N VAL A 999 62.18 -16.23 17.43
CA VAL A 999 63.24 -15.20 17.67
C VAL A 999 62.74 -14.17 18.69
N GLN A 1000 63.64 -13.42 19.35
CA GLN A 1000 63.35 -12.52 20.50
C GLN A 1000 63.84 -11.08 20.28
N THR A 1001 63.47 -10.16 21.21
CA THR A 1001 64.16 -8.89 21.57
C THR A 1001 64.18 -7.76 20.53
N ASN A 1002 64.28 -6.45 20.88
CA ASN A 1002 64.44 -5.79 22.20
C ASN A 1002 63.97 -4.32 22.17
N THR A 1003 63.63 -3.75 23.35
CA THR A 1003 63.76 -2.31 23.77
C THR A 1003 63.17 -1.17 22.90
N SER A 1004 62.76 0.00 23.43
CA SER A 1004 62.25 0.42 24.76
C SER A 1004 61.95 1.94 24.72
N HIS A 1005 60.79 2.39 25.19
CA HIS A 1005 60.63 3.72 25.82
C HIS A 1005 59.31 3.79 26.60
N THR A 1006 59.25 4.64 27.62
CA THR A 1006 58.14 4.71 28.58
C THR A 1006 57.45 6.07 28.52
N GLU A 1007 56.13 6.08 28.35
CA GLU A 1007 55.28 7.18 28.83
C GLU A 1007 53.82 6.69 29.05
N LEU A 1008 52.96 7.55 29.62
CA LEU A 1008 51.82 7.12 30.44
C LEU A 1008 50.45 7.49 29.84
N LEU A 1009 49.56 6.50 29.61
CA LEU A 1009 48.22 6.36 30.25
C LEU A 1009 47.22 5.45 29.48
N SER A 1010 46.52 4.61 30.24
CA SER A 1010 45.19 4.03 29.98
C SER A 1010 44.82 3.54 28.56
N GLU A 1011 45.04 2.25 28.30
CA GLU A 1011 44.20 1.46 27.40
C GLU A 1011 43.28 0.54 28.22
N THR A 1012 41.98 0.49 27.91
CA THR A 1012 41.02 -0.48 28.47
C THR A 1012 40.89 -1.69 27.55
N ALA A 1013 41.14 -2.89 28.08
CA ALA A 1013 40.94 -4.14 27.34
C ALA A 1013 39.45 -4.35 26.97
N PRO A 1014 39.13 -4.99 25.84
CA PRO A 1014 37.76 -5.18 25.39
C PRO A 1014 36.97 -6.15 26.28
N GLU A 1015 35.77 -5.74 26.68
CA GLU A 1015 34.82 -6.60 27.40
C GLU A 1015 34.08 -7.52 26.42
N TYR A 1016 34.07 -8.84 26.71
CA TYR A 1016 33.22 -9.81 26.03
C TYR A 1016 31.97 -10.09 26.87
N SER A 1017 30.81 -9.61 26.43
CA SER A 1017 29.52 -9.93 27.06
C SER A 1017 28.89 -11.18 26.42
N ALA A 1018 28.62 -12.20 27.24
CA ALA A 1018 27.83 -13.35 26.84
C ALA A 1018 26.34 -13.06 27.10
N SER A 1019 25.51 -13.07 26.05
CA SER A 1019 24.09 -12.73 26.15
C SER A 1019 23.22 -13.90 26.64
N ASN A 1020 23.68 -15.13 26.39
CA ASN A 1020 22.96 -16.36 26.68
C ASN A 1020 23.91 -17.51 27.09
N ILE A 1021 23.36 -18.65 27.53
CA ILE A 1021 24.14 -19.80 28.00
C ILE A 1021 24.97 -20.46 26.89
N ASP A 1022 24.49 -20.46 25.65
CA ASP A 1022 25.22 -21.07 24.54
C ASP A 1022 26.40 -20.15 24.08
N ASP A 1023 26.31 -18.82 24.23
CA ASP A 1023 27.46 -17.89 24.14
C ASP A 1023 28.50 -18.17 25.23
N ALA A 1024 28.04 -18.36 26.48
CA ALA A 1024 28.91 -18.62 27.62
C ALA A 1024 29.62 -19.99 27.49
N LEU A 1025 28.94 -20.99 26.94
CA LEU A 1025 29.53 -22.27 26.58
C LEU A 1025 30.52 -22.14 25.42
N PHE A 1026 30.28 -21.28 24.43
CA PHE A 1026 31.23 -20.99 23.35
C PHE A 1026 32.51 -20.31 23.87
N LEU A 1027 32.38 -19.35 24.79
CA LEU A 1027 33.51 -18.73 25.51
C LEU A 1027 34.29 -19.73 26.36
N LEU A 1028 33.61 -20.70 27.01
CA LEU A 1028 34.27 -21.81 27.72
C LEU A 1028 35.00 -22.76 26.77
N ASP A 1029 34.40 -23.16 25.65
CA ASP A 1029 35.01 -24.01 24.60
C ASP A 1029 36.27 -23.32 24.02
N ALA A 1030 36.22 -21.99 23.83
CA ALA A 1030 37.33 -21.17 23.34
C ALA A 1030 38.48 -20.94 24.35
N THR A 1031 38.25 -21.16 25.66
CA THR A 1031 39.24 -20.91 26.72
C THR A 1031 39.76 -22.17 27.42
N SER A 1032 39.03 -23.28 27.36
CA SER A 1032 39.28 -24.49 28.17
C SER A 1032 40.12 -25.56 27.46
N SER A 1033 41.37 -25.23 27.11
CA SER A 1033 42.25 -26.06 26.25
C SER A 1033 42.75 -27.39 26.85
N ASN A 1034 42.24 -27.85 28.00
CA ASN A 1034 42.77 -29.05 28.70
C ASN A 1034 41.77 -29.82 29.61
N LEU A 1035 40.57 -30.16 29.12
CA LEU A 1035 39.69 -31.15 29.77
C LEU A 1035 39.06 -32.10 28.75
N THR A 1036 39.00 -33.40 29.07
CA THR A 1036 38.76 -34.46 28.07
C THR A 1036 37.42 -35.20 28.21
N LYS A 1037 36.82 -35.52 27.06
CA LYS A 1037 35.87 -36.64 26.85
C LYS A 1037 34.53 -36.60 27.64
N SER A 1038 33.74 -35.57 27.42
CA SER A 1038 32.27 -35.73 27.33
C SER A 1038 31.70 -34.76 26.29
N GLY A 1039 30.86 -35.25 25.39
CA GLY A 1039 30.22 -34.41 24.37
C GLY A 1039 29.07 -33.61 24.98
N VAL A 1040 29.16 -32.27 24.96
CA VAL A 1040 28.08 -31.39 25.43
C VAL A 1040 26.95 -31.38 24.39
N GLU A 1041 25.86 -32.08 24.68
CA GLU A 1041 24.71 -32.22 23.78
C GLU A 1041 23.94 -30.90 23.63
N ARG A 1042 24.12 -30.21 22.49
CA ARG A 1042 23.64 -28.83 22.28
C ARG A 1042 22.12 -28.71 22.09
N HIS A 1043 21.39 -29.80 21.80
CA HIS A 1043 19.97 -29.78 21.40
C HIS A 1043 19.00 -29.53 22.59
N PRO A 1044 18.23 -28.41 22.64
CA PRO A 1044 17.41 -28.04 23.80
C PRO A 1044 16.40 -29.10 24.25
N GLU A 1045 15.65 -29.70 23.32
CA GLU A 1045 14.64 -30.73 23.64
C GLU A 1045 15.26 -32.00 24.25
N ARG A 1046 16.51 -32.32 23.89
CA ARG A 1046 17.23 -33.48 24.44
C ARG A 1046 17.77 -33.16 25.83
N ARG A 1047 18.27 -31.93 26.05
CA ARG A 1047 18.59 -31.40 27.39
C ARG A 1047 17.36 -31.51 28.32
N MET A 1048 16.18 -31.07 27.87
CA MET A 1048 14.92 -31.21 28.63
C MET A 1048 14.56 -32.67 28.94
N LYS A 1049 14.66 -33.58 27.96
CA LYS A 1049 14.30 -34.99 28.14
C LYS A 1049 15.24 -35.72 29.11
N ALA A 1050 16.54 -35.41 29.07
CA ALA A 1050 17.52 -35.97 30.01
C ALA A 1050 17.28 -35.46 31.44
N ALA A 1051 17.13 -34.15 31.61
CA ALA A 1051 16.92 -33.55 32.92
C ALA A 1051 15.59 -33.98 33.57
N TYR A 1052 14.51 -34.13 32.79
CA TYR A 1052 13.25 -34.71 33.29
C TYR A 1052 13.40 -36.18 33.71
N ALA A 1053 14.23 -36.98 33.04
CA ALA A 1053 14.45 -38.38 33.42
C ALA A 1053 15.16 -38.48 34.78
N SER A 1054 16.21 -37.68 35.01
CA SER A 1054 16.89 -37.62 36.32
C SER A 1054 15.99 -37.09 37.44
N PHE A 1055 15.09 -36.15 37.13
CA PHE A 1055 14.08 -35.67 38.07
C PHE A 1055 13.01 -36.74 38.37
N GLU A 1056 12.57 -37.49 37.37
CA GLU A 1056 11.66 -38.62 37.55
C GLU A 1056 12.29 -39.72 38.42
N GLU A 1057 13.56 -40.03 38.22
CA GLU A 1057 14.29 -41.01 39.03
C GLU A 1057 14.42 -40.59 40.50
N ARG A 1058 14.70 -39.29 40.78
CA ARG A 1058 14.85 -38.75 42.13
C ARG A 1058 13.52 -38.60 42.89
N GLU A 1059 12.48 -38.06 42.25
CA GLU A 1059 11.25 -37.65 42.93
C GLU A 1059 10.14 -38.72 42.92
N MET A 1060 10.15 -39.67 41.97
CA MET A 1060 9.11 -40.71 41.89
C MET A 1060 9.06 -41.66 43.10
N PRO A 1061 10.17 -42.02 43.78
CA PRO A 1061 10.12 -42.75 45.05
C PRO A 1061 9.40 -41.95 46.15
N LEU A 1062 9.78 -40.68 46.34
CA LEU A 1062 9.20 -39.78 47.35
C LEU A 1062 7.69 -39.56 47.11
N LEU A 1063 7.27 -39.40 45.86
CA LEU A 1063 5.84 -39.27 45.52
C LEU A 1063 5.03 -40.55 45.81
N LYS A 1064 5.63 -41.74 45.72
CA LYS A 1064 4.95 -43.01 46.06
C LYS A 1064 4.79 -43.16 47.57
N GLU A 1065 5.79 -42.75 48.35
CA GLU A 1065 5.77 -42.78 49.81
C GLU A 1065 4.79 -41.75 50.39
N GLN A 1066 4.75 -40.53 49.84
CA GLN A 1066 3.78 -39.50 50.26
C GLN A 1066 2.33 -39.78 49.83
N PHE A 1067 2.11 -40.55 48.76
CA PHE A 1067 0.77 -40.83 48.22
C PHE A 1067 0.54 -42.33 47.91
N PRO A 1068 0.53 -43.21 48.94
CA PRO A 1068 0.50 -44.68 48.80
C PRO A 1068 -0.86 -45.26 48.38
N GLY A 1069 -1.55 -44.61 47.44
CA GLY A 1069 -2.84 -45.02 46.88
C GLY A 1069 -3.20 -44.39 45.53
N LEU A 1070 -2.36 -43.52 44.96
CA LEU A 1070 -2.59 -42.95 43.62
C LEU A 1070 -2.13 -43.91 42.52
N ARG A 1071 -2.85 -43.96 41.39
CA ARG A 1071 -2.43 -44.75 40.22
C ARG A 1071 -1.19 -44.13 39.58
N LEU A 1072 -0.36 -44.95 38.95
CA LEU A 1072 0.92 -44.51 38.34
C LEU A 1072 0.77 -43.35 37.35
N SER A 1073 -0.34 -43.28 36.61
CA SER A 1073 -0.65 -42.15 35.73
C SER A 1073 -0.88 -40.84 36.49
N GLN A 1074 -1.59 -40.88 37.63
CA GLN A 1074 -1.85 -39.72 38.49
C GLN A 1074 -0.58 -39.27 39.21
N LEU A 1075 0.30 -40.22 39.59
CA LEU A 1075 1.64 -39.91 40.13
C LEU A 1075 2.53 -39.22 39.07
N LYS A 1076 2.55 -39.72 37.83
CA LYS A 1076 3.28 -39.07 36.72
C LYS A 1076 2.71 -37.68 36.36
N GLU A 1077 1.39 -37.48 36.45
CA GLU A 1077 0.78 -36.16 36.24
C GLU A 1077 1.18 -35.16 37.34
N LYS A 1078 1.19 -35.59 38.62
CA LYS A 1078 1.73 -34.79 39.73
C LYS A 1078 3.22 -34.48 39.55
N LEU A 1079 4.02 -35.48 39.17
CA LEU A 1079 5.46 -35.34 38.91
C LEU A 1079 5.75 -34.32 37.82
N TYR A 1080 5.01 -34.36 36.70
CA TYR A 1080 5.17 -33.38 35.62
C TYR A 1080 4.78 -31.95 36.05
N LYS A 1081 3.75 -31.81 36.89
CA LYS A 1081 3.36 -30.51 37.48
C LYS A 1081 4.37 -29.97 38.51
N LEU A 1082 5.16 -30.84 39.15
CA LEU A 1082 6.30 -30.45 39.97
C LEU A 1082 7.51 -30.07 39.09
N TRP A 1083 7.80 -30.86 38.06
CA TRP A 1083 8.87 -30.58 37.08
C TRP A 1083 8.72 -29.20 36.43
N GLN A 1084 7.50 -28.84 36.00
CA GLN A 1084 7.21 -27.52 35.43
C GLN A 1084 7.58 -26.35 36.37
N LYS A 1085 7.71 -26.58 37.67
CA LYS A 1085 8.11 -25.59 38.69
C LYS A 1085 9.52 -25.82 39.25
N SER A 1086 10.22 -26.86 38.82
CA SER A 1086 11.56 -27.18 39.33
C SER A 1086 12.60 -26.17 38.79
N PRO A 1087 13.62 -25.76 39.58
CA PRO A 1087 14.79 -25.07 39.04
C PRO A 1087 15.62 -25.97 38.12
N ASP A 1088 15.47 -27.29 38.20
CA ASP A 1088 16.11 -28.28 37.31
C ASP A 1088 15.57 -28.19 35.86
N ASN A 1089 14.42 -27.55 35.64
CA ASN A 1089 13.82 -27.36 34.31
C ASN A 1089 14.53 -26.21 33.56
N PRO A 1090 15.18 -26.45 32.40
CA PRO A 1090 15.96 -25.42 31.70
C PRO A 1090 15.15 -24.16 31.32
N PHE A 1091 13.84 -24.26 31.14
CA PHE A 1091 12.97 -23.12 30.82
C PHE A 1091 12.65 -22.21 32.01
N ASN A 1092 12.97 -22.63 33.24
CA ASN A 1092 12.79 -21.83 34.46
C ASN A 1092 14.06 -21.04 34.84
N GLN A 1093 15.14 -21.17 34.07
CA GLN A 1093 16.45 -20.56 34.35
C GLN A 1093 16.57 -19.24 33.56
N THR A 1094 16.03 -18.16 34.12
CA THR A 1094 16.06 -16.81 33.52
C THR A 1094 17.32 -16.02 33.90
N HIS A 1095 17.73 -15.11 33.01
CA HIS A 1095 19.00 -14.36 33.04
C HIS A 1095 19.37 -13.76 34.41
N ILE A 1096 20.64 -13.95 34.80
CA ILE A 1096 21.33 -13.07 35.75
C ILE A 1096 21.99 -11.95 34.93
N SER A 1097 21.48 -10.72 35.04
CA SER A 1097 22.14 -9.54 34.49
C SER A 1097 23.20 -9.02 35.46
N TYR A 1098 24.47 -9.30 35.18
CA TYR A 1098 25.57 -8.89 36.04
C TYR A 1098 26.00 -7.45 35.73
N ASN A 1099 25.54 -6.51 36.56
CA ASN A 1099 25.93 -5.10 36.51
C ASN A 1099 26.26 -4.60 37.93
N SER A 1100 27.48 -4.90 38.40
CA SER A 1100 28.05 -4.27 39.58
C SER A 1100 29.56 -4.06 39.38
N THR A 1101 30.08 -2.90 39.80
CA THR A 1101 31.53 -2.65 39.72
C THR A 1101 32.23 -3.32 40.90
N ARG A 1102 33.36 -3.99 40.60
CA ARG A 1102 34.15 -4.84 41.51
C ARG A 1102 34.45 -4.22 42.89
N SER A 1103 34.49 -2.90 42.99
CA SER A 1103 34.68 -2.14 44.23
C SER A 1103 33.54 -2.30 45.24
N GLN A 1104 32.31 -2.59 44.80
CA GLN A 1104 31.13 -2.69 45.68
C GLN A 1104 30.96 -4.09 46.30
N GLU A 1105 31.33 -5.16 45.59
CA GLU A 1105 31.27 -6.53 46.13
C GLU A 1105 32.27 -6.76 47.27
N VAL A 1106 33.49 -6.17 47.18
CA VAL A 1106 34.54 -6.37 48.20
C VAL A 1106 34.10 -5.82 49.56
N LEU A 1107 33.58 -4.59 49.61
CA LEU A 1107 33.06 -3.97 50.84
C LEU A 1107 31.88 -4.74 51.44
N LYS A 1108 31.05 -5.34 50.59
CA LYS A 1108 29.90 -6.14 51.02
C LYS A 1108 30.31 -7.50 51.56
N THR A 1109 31.24 -8.19 50.89
CA THR A 1109 31.75 -9.49 51.36
C THR A 1109 32.59 -9.36 52.64
N THR A 1110 33.38 -8.31 52.85
CA THR A 1110 34.04 -8.11 54.16
C THR A 1110 33.04 -7.92 55.29
N SER A 1111 32.02 -7.08 55.09
CA SER A 1111 30.94 -6.84 56.07
C SER A 1111 30.15 -8.11 56.40
N GLU A 1112 29.80 -8.90 55.38
CA GLU A 1112 29.09 -10.18 55.56
C GLU A 1112 29.98 -11.28 56.17
N ILE A 1113 31.31 -11.23 55.99
CA ILE A 1113 32.25 -12.16 56.64
C ILE A 1113 32.44 -11.80 58.12
N GLU A 1114 32.62 -10.53 58.48
CA GLU A 1114 32.71 -10.07 59.88
C GLU A 1114 31.43 -10.39 60.65
N ALA A 1115 30.26 -10.10 60.06
CA ALA A 1115 28.96 -10.39 60.66
C ALA A 1115 28.66 -11.89 60.88
N ASN A 1116 29.35 -12.79 60.15
CA ASN A 1116 29.25 -14.24 60.36
C ASN A 1116 30.31 -14.77 61.34
N LEU A 1117 31.49 -14.15 61.42
CA LEU A 1117 32.53 -14.50 62.40
C LEU A 1117 32.07 -14.24 63.84
N ASP A 1118 31.36 -13.14 64.11
CA ASP A 1118 30.81 -12.86 65.44
C ASP A 1118 29.66 -13.80 65.83
N ARG A 1119 28.97 -14.42 64.86
CA ARG A 1119 27.91 -15.42 65.11
C ARG A 1119 28.43 -16.82 65.45
N LEU A 1120 29.74 -17.08 65.29
CA LEU A 1120 30.37 -18.36 65.60
C LEU A 1120 31.00 -18.43 67.00
N LYS A 1121 30.91 -17.35 67.79
CA LYS A 1121 31.34 -17.32 69.19
C LYS A 1121 30.27 -17.92 70.10
N LEU A 1122 30.39 -19.21 70.40
CA LEU A 1122 29.68 -19.83 71.52
C LEU A 1122 30.09 -19.14 72.84
N PRO A 1123 29.15 -18.79 73.74
CA PRO A 1123 29.50 -18.29 75.06
C PRO A 1123 30.13 -19.41 75.92
N PRO A 1124 31.14 -19.10 76.75
CA PRO A 1124 31.72 -20.08 77.66
C PRO A 1124 30.90 -20.22 78.96
N ALA A 1125 30.67 -21.47 79.36
CA ALA A 1125 30.09 -21.93 80.63
C ALA A 1125 28.66 -21.44 80.95
#